data_AF-A0A3Q0EIT7-F1
#
_entry.id   AF-A0A3Q0EIT7-F1
#
_cell.length_a   1.000
_cell.length_b   1.000
_cell.length_c   1.000
_cell.angle_alpha   90.00
_cell.angle_beta   90.00
_cell.angle_gamma   90.00
#
_symmetry.space_group_name_H-M   'P 1'
#
loop_
_entity.id
_entity.type
_entity.pdbx_description
1 polymer ?
#
loop_
_entity_poly.entity_id
_entity_poly.type
_entity_poly.pdbx_seq_one_letter_code
_entity_poly.pdbx_strand_id
1 'polypeptide(L)'
;MKLRRKLPTVLCIGLTLAIAVNLLLVFYTTGALQSFVLGSLHKELRFPLSELDGAVIQRLSHLEVELQHLEEGMKLALTQQENVENTRKRVKEEGRLVQKAAETTVNEAKKHKPPKQLFPHSQLFKQWGQDLSEAQQRKAQDLFQKFGYNVYLSDQLPLNRTIPDTRDSRCLQKTYSSQLPSLSAILIFTNEALSIIQRAITSIINRTPSWLLKEIILVDDFSSNGELKGFLDEKIKLYNQEYPGLLKIIRHTERKGLAEARNTGWEAASADVVAILDAHIEVNVGWAEPILARIQEDRTVVVSPVFDNVHFDTLQLEKYELAVDGFNWELWCRYDVLPQAWIDLRDATAPVKSPSIMGILAANRLFLGEIGSLDGGMLVYGGENVELSLRVWQCGGRIEILPCSRIAHVERHHKPYALDLSPALRRNALRVAEIWMDEYKHMVYLAWNIPLQNSGIDYGDISSRRALRERLKCKTFDWYLKNVYPLLKPINTIVGYGRMKNSLDESVCLDQGPVPGNTPTMHHCHQFYSQNVYYHLTGELYVGKLIAEENTRDRCLTDPGKGEKPSLESCSKATKNGLFMYWDFKPGEAVINRDTKRCLEIQREASGTYVLVLQTCTTQVWGIQHTVGNWGQTSVREPHQGTPALADRMTSTTSTASTPNATHSGRG
;
A
#
# COMPACT_ATOMS: atom_id res chain seq x y z
N MET A 1 -1.91 73.93 40.10
CA MET A 1 -2.34 73.56 38.74
C MET A 1 -2.14 72.06 38.54
N LYS A 2 -3.22 71.28 38.67
CA LYS A 2 -3.28 69.83 38.50
C LYS A 2 -3.63 69.52 37.04
N LEU A 3 -2.67 69.08 36.23
CA LEU A 3 -2.96 68.30 35.02
C LEU A 3 -1.66 67.70 34.48
N ARG A 4 -1.47 66.38 34.66
CA ARG A 4 -0.66 65.45 33.83
C ARG A 4 -0.25 64.24 34.65
N ARG A 5 -1.20 63.30 34.80
CA ARG A 5 -0.93 61.91 35.26
C ARG A 5 -2.14 61.01 34.99
N LYS A 6 -2.69 60.99 33.77
CA LYS A 6 -3.74 60.03 33.34
C LYS A 6 -3.75 59.83 31.82
N LEU A 7 -2.63 59.40 31.23
CA LEU A 7 -2.59 59.01 29.82
C LEU A 7 -2.25 57.51 29.59
N PRO A 8 -1.44 56.81 30.42
CA PRO A 8 -1.18 55.38 30.21
C PRO A 8 -2.35 54.47 30.64
N THR A 9 -3.10 54.89 31.66
CA THR A 9 -4.18 54.08 32.24
C THR A 9 -5.45 54.11 31.40
N VAL A 10 -5.74 55.24 30.73
CA VAL A 10 -6.90 55.38 29.85
C VAL A 10 -6.70 54.60 28.54
N LEU A 11 -5.46 54.52 28.04
CA LEU A 11 -5.12 53.73 26.85
C LEU A 11 -5.20 52.22 27.12
N CYS A 12 -4.72 51.76 28.27
CA CYS A 12 -4.83 50.34 28.66
C CYS A 12 -6.28 49.92 28.92
N ILE A 13 -7.07 50.77 29.59
CA ILE A 13 -8.50 50.49 29.83
C ILE A 13 -9.27 50.46 28.50
N GLY A 14 -8.97 51.39 27.58
CA GLY A 14 -9.57 51.43 26.24
C GLY A 14 -9.24 50.19 25.40
N LEU A 15 -8.01 49.68 25.47
CA LEU A 15 -7.61 48.46 24.76
C LEU A 15 -8.27 47.22 25.36
N THR A 16 -8.36 47.13 26.69
CA THR A 16 -9.05 46.02 27.36
C THR A 16 -10.56 46.04 27.14
N LEU A 17 -11.19 47.23 27.06
CA LEU A 17 -12.61 47.35 26.70
C LEU A 17 -12.83 46.98 25.22
N ALA A 18 -11.94 47.39 24.31
CA ALA A 18 -12.05 47.04 22.90
C ALA A 18 -11.89 45.53 22.66
N ILE A 19 -11.01 44.87 23.41
CA ILE A 19 -10.84 43.40 23.37
C ILE A 19 -12.05 42.70 24.02
N ALA A 20 -12.54 43.20 25.15
CA ALA A 20 -13.73 42.64 25.80
C ALA A 20 -15.01 42.81 24.95
N VAL A 21 -15.17 43.94 24.27
CA VAL A 21 -16.29 44.20 23.35
C VAL A 21 -16.18 43.35 22.09
N ASN A 22 -14.97 43.15 21.52
CA ASN A 22 -14.78 42.23 20.40
C ASN A 22 -15.02 40.77 20.80
N LEU A 23 -14.60 40.35 22.00
CA LEU A 23 -14.91 39.01 22.51
C LEU A 23 -16.41 38.85 22.78
N LEU A 24 -17.07 39.84 23.37
CA LEU A 24 -18.53 39.84 23.55
C LEU A 24 -19.28 39.83 22.21
N LEU A 25 -18.81 40.55 21.18
CA LEU A 25 -19.37 40.49 19.82
C LEU A 25 -19.15 39.13 19.15
N VAL A 26 -18.01 38.48 19.38
CA VAL A 26 -17.73 37.12 18.88
C VAL A 26 -18.60 36.09 19.62
N PHE A 27 -18.79 36.22 20.92
CA PHE A 27 -19.69 35.36 21.71
C PHE A 27 -21.17 35.61 21.40
N TYR A 28 -21.57 36.85 21.11
CA TYR A 28 -22.94 37.19 20.73
C TYR A 28 -23.25 36.76 19.29
N THR A 29 -22.29 36.86 18.35
CA THR A 29 -22.46 36.36 16.98
C THR A 29 -22.42 34.84 16.90
N THR A 30 -21.63 34.16 17.73
CA THR A 30 -21.65 32.68 17.83
C THR A 30 -22.88 32.14 18.56
N GLY A 31 -23.35 32.79 19.62
CA GLY A 31 -24.61 32.44 20.30
C GLY A 31 -25.86 32.75 19.47
N ALA A 32 -25.83 33.82 18.65
CA ALA A 32 -26.88 34.11 17.68
C ALA A 32 -26.83 33.18 16.46
N LEU A 33 -25.64 32.78 15.98
CA LEU A 33 -25.52 31.74 14.92
C LEU A 33 -26.04 30.39 15.41
N GLN A 34 -25.72 29.98 16.64
CA GLN A 34 -26.21 28.73 17.21
C GLN A 34 -27.73 28.73 17.36
N SER A 35 -28.36 29.85 17.76
CA SER A 35 -29.83 29.92 17.87
C SER A 35 -30.53 30.03 16.51
N PHE A 36 -29.90 30.65 15.50
CA PHE A 36 -30.45 30.72 14.14
C PHE A 36 -30.30 29.39 13.37
N VAL A 37 -29.17 28.68 13.56
CA VAL A 37 -28.91 27.38 12.91
C VAL A 37 -29.71 26.24 13.56
N LEU A 38 -29.82 26.18 14.91
CA LEU A 38 -30.68 25.19 15.57
C LEU A 38 -32.18 25.47 15.34
N GLY A 39 -32.59 26.74 15.29
CA GLY A 39 -33.98 27.14 15.05
C GLY A 39 -34.45 26.90 13.61
N SER A 40 -33.54 27.00 12.63
CA SER A 40 -33.84 26.76 11.20
C SER A 40 -33.82 25.28 10.84
N LEU A 41 -32.95 24.45 11.44
CA LEU A 41 -32.89 23.01 11.14
C LEU A 41 -34.10 22.22 11.67
N HIS A 42 -34.79 22.72 12.71
CA HIS A 42 -35.93 22.02 13.30
C HIS A 42 -37.26 22.24 12.56
N LYS A 43 -37.29 23.13 11.54
CA LYS A 43 -38.53 23.47 10.80
C LYS A 43 -38.61 22.94 9.37
N GLU A 44 -37.56 22.36 8.80
CA GLU A 44 -37.57 21.84 7.41
C GLU A 44 -37.37 20.32 7.24
N LEU A 45 -37.19 19.54 8.30
CA LEU A 45 -37.10 18.07 8.20
C LEU A 45 -38.43 17.39 8.57
N ARG A 46 -39.39 17.42 7.64
CA ARG A 46 -40.49 16.45 7.57
C ARG A 46 -40.53 15.85 6.17
N PHE A 47 -39.61 14.92 5.90
CA PHE A 47 -39.74 13.98 4.79
C PHE A 47 -39.56 12.55 5.31
N PRO A 48 -40.31 11.55 4.81
CA PRO A 48 -40.21 10.17 5.26
C PRO A 48 -38.85 9.56 4.88
N LEU A 49 -38.28 8.74 5.77
CA LEU A 49 -36.97 8.08 5.63
C LEU A 49 -36.83 7.05 4.48
N SER A 50 -37.78 6.98 3.55
CA SER A 50 -37.81 5.98 2.48
C SER A 50 -37.28 6.47 1.12
N GLU A 51 -36.82 7.72 1.00
CA GLU A 51 -36.37 8.30 -0.29
C GLU A 51 -35.05 9.12 -0.21
N LEU A 52 -34.13 8.80 0.71
CA LEU A 52 -32.78 9.40 0.70
C LEU A 52 -31.74 8.48 0.05
N ASP A 53 -31.05 9.01 -0.95
CA ASP A 53 -29.93 8.38 -1.66
C ASP A 53 -28.75 8.05 -0.71
N GLY A 54 -28.10 6.90 -0.93
CA GLY A 54 -27.07 6.34 -0.03
C GLY A 54 -25.85 7.25 0.16
N ALA A 55 -25.57 8.12 -0.81
CA ALA A 55 -24.52 9.13 -0.73
C ALA A 55 -24.80 10.24 0.32
N VAL A 56 -26.08 10.54 0.59
CA VAL A 56 -26.47 11.58 1.56
C VAL A 56 -26.39 11.06 2.99
N ILE A 57 -26.78 9.80 3.21
CA ILE A 57 -26.65 9.12 4.51
C ILE A 57 -25.17 9.00 4.90
N GLN A 58 -24.30 8.68 3.94
CA GLN A 58 -22.86 8.56 4.17
C GLN A 58 -22.20 9.92 4.47
N ARG A 59 -22.68 11.02 3.87
CA ARG A 59 -22.24 12.39 4.20
C ARG A 59 -22.71 12.85 5.58
N LEU A 60 -23.92 12.48 5.97
CA LEU A 60 -24.45 12.81 7.31
C LEU A 60 -23.71 12.05 8.41
N SER A 61 -23.40 10.76 8.20
CA SER A 61 -22.57 10.00 9.16
C SER A 61 -21.13 10.53 9.24
N HIS A 62 -20.58 11.03 8.13
CA HIS A 62 -19.24 11.64 8.11
C HIS A 62 -19.19 12.95 8.91
N LEU A 63 -20.21 13.80 8.74
CA LEU A 63 -20.35 15.06 9.50
C LEU A 63 -20.54 14.81 11.00
N GLU A 64 -21.24 13.74 11.39
CA GLU A 64 -21.45 13.38 12.79
C GLU A 64 -20.15 12.93 13.48
N VAL A 65 -19.31 12.17 12.76
CA VAL A 65 -17.97 11.76 13.24
C VAL A 65 -17.01 12.95 13.30
N GLU A 66 -17.04 13.87 12.34
CA GLU A 66 -16.24 15.09 12.37
C GLU A 66 -16.63 16.03 13.51
N LEU A 67 -17.93 16.15 13.82
CA LEU A 67 -18.41 16.91 14.97
C LEU A 67 -17.94 16.31 16.30
N GLN A 68 -17.96 14.97 16.44
CA GLN A 68 -17.48 14.27 17.62
C GLN A 68 -15.97 14.49 17.83
N HIS A 69 -15.17 14.43 16.76
CA HIS A 69 -13.73 14.70 16.84
C HIS A 69 -13.41 16.17 17.19
N LEU A 70 -14.22 17.12 16.72
CA LEU A 70 -14.10 18.53 17.11
C LEU A 70 -14.46 18.75 18.59
N GLU A 71 -15.49 18.08 19.09
CA GLU A 71 -15.90 18.16 20.50
C GLU A 71 -14.83 17.57 21.44
N GLU A 72 -14.22 16.44 21.06
CA GLU A 72 -13.11 15.84 21.80
C GLU A 72 -11.83 16.68 21.74
N GLY A 73 -11.54 17.29 20.58
CA GLY A 73 -10.41 18.21 20.42
C GLY A 73 -10.56 19.47 21.27
N MET A 74 -11.77 20.03 21.38
CA MET A 74 -12.06 21.15 22.27
C MET A 74 -11.92 20.77 23.75
N LYS A 75 -12.38 19.58 24.16
CA LYS A 75 -12.18 19.07 25.53
C LYS A 75 -10.69 18.92 25.87
N LEU A 76 -9.89 18.41 24.94
CA LEU A 76 -8.44 18.26 25.12
C LEU A 76 -7.73 19.62 25.25
N ALA A 77 -8.13 20.61 24.44
CA ALA A 77 -7.58 21.97 24.50
C ALA A 77 -7.90 22.68 25.83
N LEU A 78 -9.13 22.52 26.34
CA LEU A 78 -9.53 23.04 27.66
C LEU A 78 -8.73 22.40 28.80
N THR A 79 -8.49 21.09 28.72
CA THR A 79 -7.72 20.35 29.75
C THR A 79 -6.22 20.72 29.73
N GLN A 80 -5.67 21.09 28.57
CA GLN A 80 -4.30 21.59 28.45
C GLN A 80 -4.14 23.00 29.04
N GLN A 81 -5.17 23.84 28.95
CA GLN A 81 -5.17 25.19 29.54
C GLN A 81 -5.18 25.16 31.08
N GLU A 82 -5.94 24.24 31.69
CA GLU A 82 -5.97 24.02 33.15
C GLU A 82 -4.63 23.50 33.72
N ASN A 83 -3.91 22.66 32.95
CA ASN A 83 -2.62 22.10 33.37
C ASN A 83 -1.48 23.14 33.35
N VAL A 84 -1.57 24.18 32.52
CA VAL A 84 -0.57 25.26 32.45
C VAL A 84 -0.70 26.21 33.66
N GLU A 85 -1.91 26.44 34.18
CA GLU A 85 -2.12 27.23 35.40
C GLU A 85 -1.70 26.51 36.68
N ASN A 86 -1.88 25.18 36.76
CA ASN A 86 -1.48 24.37 37.91
C ASN A 86 0.04 24.15 38.00
N THR A 87 0.74 24.09 36.86
CA THR A 87 2.20 23.96 36.82
C THR A 87 2.91 25.21 37.34
N ARG A 88 2.29 26.40 37.20
CA ARG A 88 2.84 27.67 37.71
C ARG A 88 2.78 27.81 39.24
N LYS A 89 1.89 27.05 39.91
CA LYS A 89 1.77 27.04 41.39
C LYS A 89 2.74 26.05 42.06
N ARG A 90 3.09 24.94 41.40
CA ARG A 90 3.96 23.88 41.96
C ARG A 90 5.46 24.22 42.02
N VAL A 91 5.93 25.14 41.19
CA VAL A 91 7.36 25.52 41.12
C VAL A 91 7.83 26.36 42.32
N LYS A 92 6.93 26.78 43.24
CA LYS A 92 7.30 27.55 44.44
C LYS A 92 7.49 26.73 45.72
N GLU A 93 7.14 25.44 45.76
CA GLU A 93 7.21 24.61 46.98
C GLU A 93 8.32 23.55 46.98
N GLU A 94 8.93 23.23 45.83
CA GLU A 94 9.96 22.18 45.73
C GLU A 94 11.38 22.60 46.18
N GLY A 95 11.53 23.78 46.81
CA GLY A 95 12.82 24.25 47.33
C GLY A 95 13.14 23.83 48.77
N ARG A 96 12.23 23.15 49.50
CA ARG A 96 12.36 23.03 50.97
C ARG A 96 12.28 21.62 51.58
N LEU A 97 12.23 20.55 50.78
CA LEU A 97 12.10 19.17 51.32
C LEU A 97 13.19 18.19 50.88
N VAL A 98 14.24 18.66 50.20
CA VAL A 98 15.36 17.81 49.72
C VAL A 98 16.29 17.33 50.86
N GLN A 99 16.09 17.76 52.11
CA GLN A 99 17.00 17.43 53.22
C GLN A 99 16.50 16.36 54.19
N LYS A 100 15.34 15.73 53.92
CA LYS A 100 14.75 14.70 54.82
C LYS A 100 14.65 13.29 54.24
N ALA A 101 15.20 13.04 53.05
CA ALA A 101 15.05 11.78 52.32
C ALA A 101 16.27 10.84 52.40
N ALA A 102 17.20 11.06 53.33
CA ALA A 102 18.43 10.27 53.43
C ALA A 102 18.41 9.14 54.48
N GLU A 103 17.30 8.89 55.19
CA GLU A 103 17.26 7.89 56.29
C GLU A 103 16.19 6.80 56.16
N THR A 104 15.52 6.65 55.01
CA THR A 104 14.39 5.70 54.87
C THR A 104 14.59 4.59 53.84
N THR A 105 15.82 4.25 53.48
CA THR A 105 16.14 3.19 52.51
C THR A 105 16.57 1.89 53.19
N VAL A 106 15.67 1.23 53.94
CA VAL A 106 15.85 -0.21 54.26
C VAL A 106 14.54 -1.04 54.28
N ASN A 107 13.31 -0.47 54.33
CA ASN A 107 12.12 -1.30 54.68
C ASN A 107 10.89 -1.24 53.74
N GLU A 108 11.02 -0.96 52.44
CA GLU A 108 9.86 -1.02 51.50
C GLU A 108 9.99 -2.06 50.36
N ALA A 109 10.83 -3.07 50.52
CA ALA A 109 10.78 -4.26 49.66
C ALA A 109 9.69 -5.23 50.16
N LYS A 110 8.40 -4.86 50.02
CA LYS A 110 7.22 -5.78 50.03
C LYS A 110 5.90 -4.99 49.98
N LYS A 111 5.43 -4.67 48.76
CA LYS A 111 4.02 -4.56 48.30
C LYS A 111 3.96 -3.66 47.06
N HIS A 112 4.25 -4.19 45.89
CA HIS A 112 3.71 -3.61 44.65
C HIS A 112 2.85 -4.69 44.01
N LYS A 113 1.53 -4.43 43.92
CA LYS A 113 0.64 -5.22 43.06
C LYS A 113 1.19 -5.08 41.63
N PRO A 114 1.22 -6.16 40.82
CA PRO A 114 1.63 -6.05 39.42
C PRO A 114 0.77 -5.00 38.71
N PRO A 115 1.35 -4.19 37.81
CA PRO A 115 0.59 -3.18 37.07
C PRO A 115 -0.62 -3.82 36.38
N LYS A 116 -1.77 -3.17 36.46
CA LYS A 116 -2.97 -3.63 35.74
C LYS A 116 -2.72 -3.46 34.23
N GLN A 117 -2.94 -4.52 33.45
CA GLN A 117 -2.88 -4.46 32.00
C GLN A 117 -4.15 -3.75 31.47
N LEU A 118 -3.99 -2.56 30.90
CA LEU A 118 -5.11 -1.75 30.39
C LEU A 118 -5.58 -2.19 29.00
N PHE A 119 -4.67 -2.73 28.17
CA PHE A 119 -4.94 -3.07 26.78
C PHE A 119 -4.59 -4.55 26.47
N PRO A 120 -5.36 -5.51 27.02
CA PRO A 120 -5.06 -6.94 26.89
C PRO A 120 -5.12 -7.48 25.44
N HIS A 121 -5.83 -6.78 24.55
CA HIS A 121 -5.97 -7.17 23.14
C HIS A 121 -5.03 -6.42 22.18
N SER A 122 -4.23 -5.47 22.68
CA SER A 122 -3.28 -4.75 21.84
C SER A 122 -2.11 -5.65 21.48
N GLN A 123 -1.75 -5.67 20.19
CA GLN A 123 -0.60 -6.44 19.71
C GLN A 123 0.72 -5.91 20.29
N LEU A 124 0.79 -4.62 20.59
CA LEU A 124 1.97 -3.97 21.18
C LEU A 124 2.41 -4.59 22.50
N PHE A 125 1.46 -4.97 23.36
CA PHE A 125 1.74 -5.43 24.73
C PHE A 125 1.82 -6.96 24.86
N LYS A 126 1.86 -7.70 23.74
CA LYS A 126 1.96 -9.17 23.77
C LYS A 126 3.33 -9.64 24.29
N GLN A 127 4.40 -9.01 23.83
CA GLN A 127 5.78 -9.40 24.15
C GLN A 127 6.54 -8.34 24.97
N TRP A 128 5.97 -7.14 25.12
CA TRP A 128 6.63 -6.00 25.74
C TRP A 128 5.69 -5.21 26.66
N GLY A 129 6.24 -4.49 27.64
CA GLY A 129 5.51 -3.48 28.42
C GLY A 129 4.75 -3.97 29.65
N GLN A 130 5.03 -5.18 30.17
CA GLN A 130 4.37 -5.74 31.36
C GLN A 130 4.59 -4.90 32.63
N ASP A 131 5.75 -4.23 32.74
CA ASP A 131 6.12 -3.44 33.92
C ASP A 131 5.71 -1.96 33.83
N LEU A 132 5.00 -1.57 32.76
CA LEU A 132 4.60 -0.18 32.56
C LEU A 132 3.43 0.20 33.47
N SER A 133 3.52 1.39 34.06
CA SER A 133 2.37 2.01 34.73
C SER A 133 1.23 2.25 33.74
N GLU A 134 0.01 2.41 34.28
CA GLU A 134 -1.19 2.68 33.48
C GLU A 134 -1.03 3.90 32.55
N ALA A 135 -0.39 4.98 33.03
CA ALA A 135 -0.13 6.18 32.23
C ALA A 135 0.84 5.92 31.08
N GLN A 136 1.89 5.12 31.32
CA GLN A 136 2.86 4.74 30.28
C GLN A 136 2.22 3.82 29.24
N GLN A 137 1.37 2.87 29.65
CA GLN A 137 0.63 2.02 28.71
C GLN A 137 -0.27 2.86 27.80
N ARG A 138 -1.00 3.85 28.32
CA ARG A 138 -1.83 4.75 27.50
C ARG A 138 -0.98 5.51 26.48
N LYS A 139 0.11 6.15 26.92
CA LYS A 139 1.02 6.87 26.02
C LYS A 139 1.60 5.96 24.94
N ALA A 140 2.05 4.75 25.30
CA ALA A 140 2.59 3.80 24.34
C ALA A 140 1.54 3.32 23.34
N GLN A 141 0.31 3.07 23.80
CA GLN A 141 -0.80 2.67 22.94
C GLN A 141 -1.19 3.76 21.94
N ASP A 142 -1.30 5.02 22.39
CA ASP A 142 -1.67 6.15 21.54
C ASP A 142 -0.63 6.37 20.43
N LEU A 143 0.66 6.28 20.80
CA LEU A 143 1.77 6.35 19.84
C LEU A 143 1.75 5.16 18.87
N PHE A 144 1.50 3.95 19.35
CA PHE A 144 1.39 2.77 18.49
C PHE A 144 0.23 2.86 17.50
N GLN A 145 -0.93 3.36 17.92
CA GLN A 145 -2.05 3.60 17.01
C GLN A 145 -1.70 4.66 15.95
N LYS A 146 -0.99 5.72 16.34
CA LYS A 146 -0.59 6.81 15.45
C LYS A 146 0.46 6.38 14.42
N PHE A 147 1.45 5.57 14.80
CA PHE A 147 2.61 5.27 13.95
C PHE A 147 2.66 3.82 13.45
N GLY A 148 1.95 2.88 14.07
CA GLY A 148 1.97 1.46 13.68
C GLY A 148 3.15 0.65 14.24
N TYR A 149 3.95 1.24 15.13
CA TYR A 149 5.06 0.59 15.86
C TYR A 149 5.35 1.33 17.17
N ASN A 150 6.24 0.78 18.01
CA ASN A 150 6.50 1.22 19.37
C ASN A 150 7.42 2.46 19.45
N VAL A 151 6.86 3.63 19.15
CA VAL A 151 7.58 4.91 19.30
C VAL A 151 7.95 5.19 20.76
N TYR A 152 7.13 4.79 21.72
CA TYR A 152 7.44 4.99 23.14
C TYR A 152 8.76 4.33 23.54
N LEU A 153 9.02 3.11 23.05
CA LEU A 153 10.31 2.45 23.23
C LEU A 153 11.40 3.12 22.39
N SER A 154 11.13 3.45 21.12
CA SER A 154 12.09 4.13 20.24
C SER A 154 12.66 5.39 20.89
N ASP A 155 11.81 6.23 21.47
CA ASP A 155 12.20 7.50 22.11
C ASP A 155 13.16 7.34 23.29
N GLN A 156 13.22 6.15 23.90
CA GLN A 156 14.11 5.83 25.02
C GLN A 156 15.40 5.15 24.59
N LEU A 157 15.47 4.65 23.36
CA LEU A 157 16.65 3.99 22.84
C LEU A 157 17.65 5.03 22.30
N PRO A 158 18.97 4.81 22.47
CA PRO A 158 19.99 5.66 21.85
C PRO A 158 19.82 5.71 20.32
N LEU A 159 19.96 6.91 19.74
CA LEU A 159 19.93 7.11 18.28
C LEU A 159 21.07 6.38 17.56
N ASN A 160 22.17 6.14 18.26
CA ASN A 160 23.36 5.43 17.79
C ASN A 160 23.45 4.00 18.37
N ARG A 161 22.32 3.37 18.71
CA ARG A 161 22.33 1.99 19.23
C ARG A 161 23.08 1.05 18.29
N THR A 162 23.75 0.05 18.87
CA THR A 162 24.39 -1.02 18.11
C THR A 162 23.33 -1.99 17.60
N ILE A 163 23.55 -2.51 16.39
CA ILE A 163 22.78 -3.62 15.82
C ILE A 163 23.75 -4.75 15.46
N PRO A 164 23.32 -6.03 15.57
CA PRO A 164 24.15 -7.16 15.15
C PRO A 164 24.57 -7.07 13.67
N ASP A 165 25.79 -7.50 13.36
CA ASP A 165 26.20 -7.75 11.97
C ASP A 165 25.54 -9.05 11.49
N THR A 166 24.55 -8.92 10.62
CA THR A 166 23.72 -10.02 10.12
C THR A 166 24.23 -10.59 8.79
N ARG A 167 25.36 -10.08 8.29
CA ARG A 167 25.96 -10.53 7.02
C ARG A 167 26.56 -11.93 7.16
N ASP A 168 26.67 -12.63 6.03
CA ASP A 168 27.43 -13.88 5.98
C ASP A 168 28.91 -13.60 6.28
N SER A 169 29.57 -14.47 7.06
CA SER A 169 31.00 -14.34 7.39
C SER A 169 31.91 -14.13 6.18
N ARG A 170 31.56 -14.66 5.01
CA ARG A 170 32.31 -14.49 3.76
C ARG A 170 32.23 -13.06 3.22
N CYS A 171 31.18 -12.32 3.52
CA CYS A 171 31.08 -10.90 3.16
C CYS A 171 32.14 -10.06 3.87
N LEU A 172 32.55 -10.44 5.08
CA LEU A 172 33.58 -9.73 5.85
C LEU A 172 34.98 -9.90 5.25
N GLN A 173 35.17 -10.91 4.39
CA GLN A 173 36.42 -11.18 3.68
C GLN A 173 36.51 -10.41 2.35
N LYS A 174 35.42 -9.75 1.90
CA LYS A 174 35.44 -8.95 0.67
C LYS A 174 36.19 -7.65 0.88
N THR A 175 37.09 -7.36 -0.06
CA THR A 175 37.78 -6.08 -0.18
C THR A 175 37.22 -5.31 -1.37
N TYR A 176 36.94 -4.03 -1.18
CA TYR A 176 36.45 -3.14 -2.22
C TYR A 176 37.54 -2.15 -2.64
N SER A 177 37.42 -1.61 -3.85
CA SER A 177 38.32 -0.55 -4.33
C SER A 177 38.28 0.66 -3.39
N SER A 178 39.40 1.37 -3.26
CA SER A 178 39.42 2.66 -2.57
C SER A 178 38.86 3.80 -3.43
N GLN A 179 38.59 3.55 -4.72
CA GLN A 179 38.04 4.51 -5.67
C GLN A 179 36.60 4.16 -6.03
N LEU A 180 35.69 4.20 -5.05
CA LEU A 180 34.26 3.98 -5.27
C LEU A 180 33.53 5.29 -5.60
N PRO A 181 32.40 5.22 -6.32
CA PRO A 181 31.56 6.38 -6.60
C PRO A 181 30.98 7.00 -5.32
N SER A 182 30.68 8.30 -5.38
CA SER A 182 30.03 9.01 -4.28
C SER A 182 28.55 8.61 -4.13
N LEU A 183 28.03 8.71 -2.90
CA LEU A 183 26.67 8.33 -2.51
C LEU A 183 25.85 9.51 -1.99
N SER A 184 24.65 9.70 -2.53
CA SER A 184 23.58 10.50 -1.93
C SER A 184 22.54 9.55 -1.31
N ALA A 185 22.34 9.62 0.00
CA ALA A 185 21.27 8.88 0.66
C ALA A 185 20.00 9.76 0.70
N ILE A 186 18.87 9.24 0.24
CA ILE A 186 17.60 9.96 0.17
C ILE A 186 16.62 9.28 1.13
N LEU A 187 16.12 10.01 2.12
CA LEU A 187 15.10 9.54 3.07
C LEU A 187 13.81 10.30 2.83
N ILE A 188 12.72 9.57 2.60
CA ILE A 188 11.40 10.17 2.31
C ILE A 188 10.45 9.82 3.43
N PHE A 189 9.65 10.81 3.85
CA PHE A 189 8.75 10.63 4.96
C PHE A 189 7.49 11.48 4.87
N THR A 190 6.42 10.95 5.43
CA THR A 190 5.21 11.67 5.83
C THR A 190 4.87 11.23 7.24
N ASN A 191 4.80 12.16 8.19
CA ASN A 191 4.36 11.89 9.57
C ASN A 191 5.13 10.74 10.27
N GLU A 192 6.42 10.61 10.01
CA GLU A 192 7.27 9.65 10.73
C GLU A 192 7.52 10.08 12.19
N ALA A 193 7.91 9.14 13.03
CA ALA A 193 8.36 9.45 14.40
C ALA A 193 9.73 10.13 14.39
N LEU A 194 9.89 11.17 15.21
CA LEU A 194 11.13 11.97 15.24
C LEU A 194 12.35 11.14 15.63
N SER A 195 12.23 10.26 16.63
CA SER A 195 13.32 9.37 17.07
C SER A 195 13.73 8.37 15.99
N ILE A 196 12.81 7.95 15.14
CA ILE A 196 13.05 7.00 14.05
C ILE A 196 13.83 7.65 12.91
N ILE A 197 13.40 8.82 12.42
CA ILE A 197 14.15 9.56 11.39
C ILE A 197 15.58 9.87 11.88
N GLN A 198 15.72 10.36 13.11
CA GLN A 198 17.04 10.70 13.67
C GLN A 198 17.94 9.48 13.78
N ARG A 199 17.40 8.31 14.11
CA ARG A 199 18.13 7.04 14.15
C ARG A 199 18.59 6.61 12.75
N ALA A 200 17.74 6.76 11.73
CA ALA A 200 18.12 6.49 10.35
C ALA A 200 19.28 7.39 9.88
N ILE A 201 19.18 8.70 10.11
CA ILE A 201 20.25 9.67 9.82
C ILE A 201 21.55 9.27 10.53
N THR A 202 21.47 9.06 11.85
CA THR A 202 22.64 8.72 12.68
C THR A 202 23.28 7.41 12.23
N SER A 203 22.46 6.41 11.88
CA SER A 203 22.92 5.13 11.35
C SER A 203 23.68 5.28 10.04
N ILE A 204 23.18 6.09 9.11
CA ILE A 204 23.83 6.32 7.80
C ILE A 204 25.18 7.02 8.00
N ILE A 205 25.23 8.07 8.82
CA ILE A 205 26.46 8.81 9.12
C ILE A 205 27.51 7.88 9.75
N ASN A 206 27.13 7.12 10.78
CA ASN A 206 28.08 6.32 11.56
C ASN A 206 28.62 5.09 10.82
N ARG A 207 27.89 4.58 9.82
CA ARG A 207 28.21 3.30 9.14
C ARG A 207 28.50 3.45 7.66
N THR A 208 28.68 4.68 7.18
CA THR A 208 29.10 4.98 5.82
C THR A 208 30.40 5.77 5.87
N PRO A 209 31.49 5.32 5.21
CA PRO A 209 32.72 6.09 5.15
C PRO A 209 32.49 7.52 4.64
N SER A 210 33.06 8.52 5.31
CA SER A 210 32.81 9.95 5.04
C SER A 210 33.21 10.40 3.63
N TRP A 211 34.19 9.74 3.02
CA TRP A 211 34.62 9.99 1.64
C TRP A 211 33.64 9.43 0.59
N LEU A 212 32.75 8.52 0.97
CA LEU A 212 31.68 7.98 0.13
C LEU A 212 30.40 8.80 0.28
N LEU A 213 30.03 9.16 1.51
CA LEU A 213 28.78 9.83 1.81
C LEU A 213 28.86 11.33 1.48
N LYS A 214 28.32 11.71 0.31
CA LYS A 214 28.31 13.10 -0.14
C LYS A 214 27.24 13.94 0.55
N GLU A 215 26.04 13.37 0.71
CA GLU A 215 24.89 14.07 1.27
C GLU A 215 23.80 13.11 1.73
N ILE A 216 22.98 13.57 2.66
CA ILE A 216 21.71 12.98 3.09
C ILE A 216 20.59 13.97 2.76
N ILE A 217 19.66 13.57 1.90
CA ILE A 217 18.54 14.38 1.45
C ILE A 217 17.26 13.86 2.10
N LEU A 218 16.64 14.71 2.92
CA LEU A 218 15.38 14.46 3.60
C LEU A 218 14.24 15.08 2.78
N VAL A 219 13.27 14.28 2.35
CA VAL A 219 12.08 14.77 1.63
C VAL A 219 10.85 14.60 2.50
N ASP A 220 10.34 15.72 3.01
CA ASP A 220 9.08 15.80 3.75
C ASP A 220 7.91 15.92 2.77
N ASP A 221 7.21 14.81 2.54
CA ASP A 221 6.00 14.77 1.72
C ASP A 221 4.78 15.21 2.55
N PHE A 222 4.77 16.50 2.87
CA PHE A 222 3.65 17.22 3.49
C PHE A 222 3.22 16.66 4.86
N SER A 223 4.16 16.42 5.77
CA SER A 223 3.87 16.01 7.15
C SER A 223 3.05 17.06 7.90
N SER A 224 2.07 16.62 8.68
CA SER A 224 1.30 17.42 9.63
C SER A 224 1.84 17.36 11.07
N ASN A 225 2.73 16.41 11.38
CA ASN A 225 3.38 16.32 12.69
C ASN A 225 4.28 17.54 12.96
N GLY A 226 3.95 18.35 13.97
CA GLY A 226 4.70 19.56 14.33
C GLY A 226 6.16 19.31 14.72
N GLU A 227 6.47 18.13 15.28
CA GLU A 227 7.85 17.72 15.61
C GLU A 227 8.74 17.61 14.36
N LEU A 228 8.15 17.30 13.20
CA LEU A 228 8.88 17.20 11.94
C LEU A 228 9.10 18.55 11.27
N LYS A 229 8.64 19.66 11.86
CA LYS A 229 8.84 21.03 11.39
C LYS A 229 10.02 21.65 12.14
N GLY A 230 9.76 22.57 13.06
CA GLY A 230 10.79 23.35 13.76
C GLY A 230 11.83 22.48 14.49
N PHE A 231 11.39 21.45 15.22
CA PHE A 231 12.31 20.59 15.96
C PHE A 231 13.27 19.80 15.05
N LEU A 232 12.76 19.22 13.96
CA LEU A 232 13.61 18.54 12.98
C LEU A 232 14.57 19.52 12.29
N ASP A 233 14.11 20.72 11.95
CA ASP A 233 14.97 21.76 11.35
C ASP A 233 16.13 22.16 12.28
N GLU A 234 15.86 22.27 13.59
CA GLU A 234 16.91 22.51 14.59
C GLU A 234 17.90 21.35 14.67
N LYS A 235 17.41 20.11 14.65
CA LYS A 235 18.28 18.92 14.66
C LYS A 235 19.15 18.82 13.42
N ILE A 236 18.61 19.13 12.24
CA ILE A 236 19.37 19.19 10.99
C ILE A 236 20.47 20.26 11.07
N LYS A 237 20.18 21.43 11.64
CA LYS A 237 21.20 22.47 11.87
C LYS A 237 22.33 21.96 12.76
N LEU A 238 22.02 21.20 13.82
CA LEU A 238 23.04 20.60 14.69
C LEU A 238 23.91 19.59 13.94
N TYR A 239 23.32 18.68 13.16
CA TYR A 239 24.09 17.77 12.31
C TYR A 239 25.00 18.53 11.34
N ASN A 240 24.51 19.61 10.73
CA ASN A 240 25.28 20.42 9.80
C ASN A 240 26.34 21.31 10.47
N GLN A 241 26.33 21.49 11.79
CA GLN A 241 27.44 22.11 12.52
C GLN A 241 28.62 21.13 12.66
N GLU A 242 28.33 19.85 12.87
CA GLU A 242 29.34 18.79 12.97
C GLU A 242 29.81 18.31 11.58
N TYR A 243 28.89 18.22 10.62
CA TYR A 243 29.11 17.77 9.24
C TYR A 243 28.64 18.84 8.24
N PRO A 244 29.43 19.89 7.97
CA PRO A 244 29.02 21.02 7.15
C PRO A 244 28.42 20.63 5.79
N GLY A 245 27.13 20.96 5.60
CA GLY A 245 26.42 20.77 4.34
C GLY A 245 25.98 19.34 4.04
N LEU A 246 26.15 18.40 4.97
CA LEU A 246 25.82 16.99 4.76
C LEU A 246 24.31 16.75 4.63
N LEU A 247 23.50 17.38 5.48
CA LEU A 247 22.04 17.18 5.50
C LEU A 247 21.32 18.31 4.76
N LYS A 248 20.40 17.92 3.87
CA LYS A 248 19.47 18.80 3.17
C LYS A 248 18.05 18.37 3.46
N ILE A 249 17.13 19.32 3.61
CA ILE A 249 15.70 19.03 3.74
C ILE A 249 14.90 19.78 2.67
N ILE A 250 14.00 19.05 2.02
CA ILE A 250 13.07 19.56 1.02
C ILE A 250 11.66 19.28 1.54
N ARG A 251 10.79 20.30 1.52
CA ARG A 251 9.42 20.18 2.01
C ARG A 251 8.43 20.44 0.90
N HIS A 252 7.55 19.50 0.66
CA HIS A 252 6.42 19.73 -0.24
C HIS A 252 5.37 20.63 0.40
N THR A 253 4.73 21.46 -0.43
CA THR A 253 3.60 22.32 -0.04
C THR A 253 2.25 21.61 -0.09
N GLU A 254 2.20 20.44 -0.72
CA GLU A 254 1.05 19.54 -0.81
C GLU A 254 1.54 18.09 -0.82
N ARG A 255 0.66 17.13 -0.52
CA ARG A 255 1.04 15.72 -0.52
C ARG A 255 1.13 15.21 -1.96
N LYS A 256 2.34 14.87 -2.40
CA LYS A 256 2.61 14.35 -3.75
C LYS A 256 2.61 12.83 -3.84
N GLY A 257 2.82 12.14 -2.71
CA GLY A 257 2.91 10.69 -2.67
C GLY A 257 4.33 10.15 -2.85
N LEU A 258 4.50 8.86 -2.57
CA LEU A 258 5.81 8.22 -2.44
C LEU A 258 6.67 8.34 -3.71
N ALA A 259 6.13 8.04 -4.89
CA ALA A 259 6.88 8.03 -6.14
C ALA A 259 7.45 9.42 -6.49
N GLU A 260 6.63 10.45 -6.34
CA GLU A 260 7.03 11.82 -6.67
C GLU A 260 7.95 12.45 -5.60
N ALA A 261 7.80 12.06 -4.33
CA ALA A 261 8.77 12.41 -3.29
C ALA A 261 10.13 11.73 -3.52
N ARG A 262 10.16 10.49 -4.04
CA ARG A 262 11.39 9.84 -4.51
C ARG A 262 12.05 10.63 -5.66
N ASN A 263 11.27 11.08 -6.63
CA ASN A 263 11.75 11.91 -7.73
C ASN A 263 12.36 13.22 -7.22
N THR A 264 11.69 13.90 -6.29
CA THR A 264 12.19 15.16 -5.71
C THR A 264 13.55 14.98 -5.03
N GLY A 265 13.73 13.90 -4.27
CA GLY A 265 15.02 13.59 -3.65
C GLY A 265 16.11 13.27 -4.67
N TRP A 266 15.76 12.53 -5.73
CA TRP A 266 16.68 12.21 -6.82
C TRP A 266 17.12 13.45 -7.61
N GLU A 267 16.21 14.37 -7.91
CA GLU A 267 16.50 15.62 -8.62
C GLU A 267 17.46 16.52 -7.83
N ALA A 268 17.34 16.53 -6.51
CA ALA A 268 18.22 17.30 -5.63
C ALA A 268 19.59 16.64 -5.39
N ALA A 269 19.74 15.37 -5.74
CA ALA A 269 20.97 14.62 -5.52
C ALA A 269 22.08 15.02 -6.51
N SER A 270 23.30 15.05 -6.01
CA SER A 270 24.51 15.50 -6.72
C SER A 270 25.64 14.48 -6.71
N ALA A 271 25.49 13.34 -6.04
CA ALA A 271 26.45 12.24 -6.07
C ALA A 271 26.33 11.39 -7.35
N ASP A 272 27.23 10.44 -7.52
CA ASP A 272 27.24 9.52 -8.66
C ASP A 272 26.14 8.45 -8.53
N VAL A 273 25.90 7.99 -7.31
CA VAL A 273 24.90 6.99 -6.94
C VAL A 273 23.88 7.59 -5.97
N VAL A 274 22.61 7.26 -6.18
CA VAL A 274 21.54 7.54 -5.22
C VAL A 274 21.14 6.25 -4.52
N ALA A 275 21.00 6.29 -3.20
CA ALA A 275 20.29 5.26 -2.42
C ALA A 275 19.00 5.88 -1.90
N ILE A 276 17.86 5.40 -2.41
CA ILE A 276 16.53 5.81 -1.99
C ILE A 276 16.08 4.86 -0.89
N LEU A 277 15.96 5.39 0.32
CA LEU A 277 15.73 4.66 1.55
C LEU A 277 14.39 5.09 2.18
N ASP A 278 13.76 4.17 2.91
CA ASP A 278 12.67 4.51 3.81
C ASP A 278 13.21 5.25 5.04
N ALA A 279 12.40 6.11 5.65
CA ALA A 279 12.82 6.91 6.81
C ALA A 279 12.93 6.12 8.13
N HIS A 280 12.52 4.85 8.16
CA HIS A 280 12.47 3.99 9.32
C HIS A 280 13.39 2.78 9.17
N ILE A 281 14.69 3.08 9.03
CA ILE A 281 15.75 2.10 8.79
C ILE A 281 16.94 2.28 9.73
N GLU A 282 17.74 1.23 9.87
CA GLU A 282 19.10 1.27 10.39
C GLU A 282 20.01 0.46 9.45
N VAL A 283 20.98 1.11 8.81
CA VAL A 283 21.91 0.42 7.91
C VAL A 283 22.90 -0.44 8.71
N ASN A 284 23.28 -1.60 8.18
CA ASN A 284 24.33 -2.43 8.79
C ASN A 284 25.73 -1.92 8.43
N VAL A 285 26.76 -2.39 9.13
CA VAL A 285 28.16 -2.08 8.80
C VAL A 285 28.49 -2.60 7.39
N GLY A 286 29.22 -1.79 6.61
CA GLY A 286 29.66 -2.17 5.27
C GLY A 286 28.53 -2.32 4.24
N TRP A 287 27.41 -1.61 4.41
CA TRP A 287 26.26 -1.71 3.53
C TRP A 287 26.47 -1.00 2.18
N ALA A 288 27.25 0.08 2.14
CA ALA A 288 27.37 0.98 0.98
C ALA A 288 28.39 0.47 -0.04
N GLU A 289 29.51 -0.08 0.40
CA GLU A 289 30.62 -0.51 -0.43
C GLU A 289 30.21 -1.60 -1.45
N PRO A 290 29.44 -2.66 -1.09
CA PRO A 290 28.95 -3.62 -2.07
C PRO A 290 28.05 -2.99 -3.13
N ILE A 291 27.20 -2.03 -2.74
CA ILE A 291 26.30 -1.30 -3.65
C ILE A 291 27.11 -0.48 -4.65
N LEU A 292 28.03 0.33 -4.14
CA LEU A 292 28.82 1.26 -4.95
C LEU A 292 29.77 0.53 -5.89
N ALA A 293 30.41 -0.55 -5.41
CA ALA A 293 31.25 -1.40 -6.25
C ALA A 293 30.44 -2.02 -7.38
N ARG A 294 29.23 -2.52 -7.08
CA ARG A 294 28.41 -3.17 -8.11
C ARG A 294 27.94 -2.19 -9.19
N ILE A 295 27.50 -1.01 -8.80
CA ILE A 295 27.05 0.03 -9.75
C ILE A 295 28.25 0.60 -10.54
N GLN A 296 29.46 0.63 -9.95
CA GLN A 296 30.66 1.02 -10.67
C GLN A 296 31.02 0.02 -11.79
N GLU A 297 30.86 -1.29 -11.55
CA GLU A 297 31.06 -2.33 -12.57
C GLU A 297 30.08 -2.23 -13.74
N ASP A 298 28.80 -1.93 -13.44
CA ASP A 298 27.77 -1.66 -14.44
C ASP A 298 26.76 -0.63 -13.94
N ARG A 299 26.80 0.57 -14.53
CA ARG A 299 25.92 1.70 -14.19
C ARG A 299 24.42 1.43 -14.44
N THR A 300 24.09 0.41 -15.23
CA THR A 300 22.71 0.04 -15.60
C THR A 300 22.07 -0.95 -14.63
N VAL A 301 22.80 -1.35 -13.59
CA VAL A 301 22.27 -2.17 -12.49
C VAL A 301 21.54 -1.28 -11.48
N VAL A 302 20.31 -1.65 -11.16
CA VAL A 302 19.60 -1.17 -9.96
C VAL A 302 19.74 -2.25 -8.89
N VAL A 303 20.25 -1.88 -7.71
CA VAL A 303 20.51 -2.84 -6.64
C VAL A 303 19.55 -2.65 -5.47
N SER A 304 19.21 -3.76 -4.82
CA SER A 304 18.50 -3.77 -3.55
C SER A 304 19.36 -4.45 -2.47
N PRO A 305 19.46 -3.90 -1.25
CA PRO A 305 20.06 -4.60 -0.13
C PRO A 305 19.10 -5.66 0.41
N VAL A 306 19.58 -6.55 1.26
CA VAL A 306 18.70 -7.47 2.02
C VAL A 306 18.07 -6.72 3.19
N PHE A 307 16.77 -6.88 3.38
CA PHE A 307 16.02 -6.25 4.46
C PHE A 307 15.96 -7.18 5.67
N ASP A 308 16.64 -6.80 6.75
CA ASP A 308 16.41 -7.41 8.06
C ASP A 308 15.19 -6.77 8.73
N ASN A 309 14.47 -7.53 9.53
CA ASN A 309 13.26 -7.05 10.17
C ASN A 309 13.56 -6.45 11.55
N VAL A 310 13.02 -5.28 11.84
CA VAL A 310 12.99 -4.71 13.19
C VAL A 310 11.56 -4.76 13.68
N HIS A 311 11.30 -5.59 14.70
CA HIS A 311 9.96 -5.85 15.19
C HIS A 311 9.22 -4.58 15.62
N PHE A 312 7.94 -4.46 15.29
CA PHE A 312 7.17 -3.24 15.55
C PHE A 312 6.99 -2.98 17.05
N ASP A 313 7.03 -4.01 17.90
CA ASP A 313 6.75 -3.94 19.32
C ASP A 313 8.01 -3.79 20.19
N THR A 314 9.01 -4.65 19.97
CA THR A 314 10.23 -4.73 20.78
C THR A 314 11.40 -3.96 20.20
N LEU A 315 11.31 -3.54 18.92
CA LEU A 315 12.40 -2.95 18.14
C LEU A 315 13.67 -3.82 18.10
N GLN A 316 13.54 -5.12 18.35
CA GLN A 316 14.63 -6.08 18.20
C GLN A 316 14.84 -6.42 16.72
N LEU A 317 16.11 -6.64 16.34
CA LEU A 317 16.48 -7.02 14.99
C LEU A 317 16.37 -8.54 14.82
N GLU A 318 15.62 -8.96 13.81
CA GLU A 318 15.54 -10.33 13.31
C GLU A 318 16.22 -10.40 11.94
N LYS A 319 17.17 -11.32 11.80
CA LYS A 319 17.85 -11.57 10.53
C LYS A 319 16.87 -12.25 9.57
N TYR A 320 16.70 -11.68 8.38
CA TYR A 320 15.92 -12.30 7.32
C TYR A 320 16.80 -13.14 6.38
N GLU A 321 16.22 -14.23 5.88
CA GLU A 321 16.89 -15.05 4.88
C GLU A 321 16.94 -14.33 3.52
N LEU A 322 17.96 -14.66 2.73
CA LEU A 322 18.09 -14.14 1.39
C LEU A 322 16.99 -14.72 0.49
N ALA A 323 16.28 -13.85 -0.22
CA ALA A 323 15.23 -14.21 -1.16
C ALA A 323 15.32 -13.34 -2.42
N VAL A 324 14.57 -13.72 -3.44
CA VAL A 324 14.35 -12.91 -4.64
C VAL A 324 13.11 -12.04 -4.46
N ASP A 325 13.13 -10.82 -4.96
CA ASP A 325 11.94 -9.96 -4.95
C ASP A 325 11.09 -10.28 -6.17
N GLY A 326 9.86 -10.74 -5.93
CA GLY A 326 8.84 -10.99 -6.94
C GLY A 326 7.58 -10.17 -6.69
N PHE A 327 6.57 -10.37 -7.52
CA PHE A 327 5.22 -9.83 -7.33
C PHE A 327 4.14 -10.76 -7.89
N ASN A 328 2.90 -10.58 -7.46
CA ASN A 328 1.72 -11.29 -7.98
C ASN A 328 0.94 -10.43 -9.01
N TRP A 329 -0.14 -10.96 -9.60
CA TRP A 329 -0.92 -10.23 -10.61
C TRP A 329 -1.70 -9.00 -10.11
N GLU A 330 -1.83 -8.82 -8.79
CA GLU A 330 -2.33 -7.56 -8.22
C GLU A 330 -1.22 -6.50 -8.09
N LEU A 331 0.01 -6.87 -8.43
CA LEU A 331 1.25 -6.12 -8.28
C LEU A 331 1.68 -5.94 -6.82
N TRP A 332 1.28 -6.87 -5.95
CA TRP A 332 1.83 -6.96 -4.59
C TRP A 332 3.18 -7.65 -4.61
N CYS A 333 4.17 -7.02 -3.98
CA CYS A 333 5.49 -7.63 -3.82
C CYS A 333 5.48 -8.77 -2.81
N ARG A 334 6.42 -9.69 -3.01
CA ARG A 334 6.62 -10.89 -2.20
C ARG A 334 8.06 -11.37 -2.32
N TYR A 335 8.44 -12.25 -1.41
CA TYR A 335 9.71 -12.96 -1.46
C TYR A 335 9.52 -14.30 -2.17
N ASP A 336 10.27 -14.50 -3.25
CA ASP A 336 10.36 -15.74 -4.00
C ASP A 336 11.65 -16.51 -3.66
N VAL A 337 11.65 -17.80 -3.97
CA VAL A 337 12.80 -18.69 -3.75
C VAL A 337 13.98 -18.29 -4.63
N LEU A 338 15.19 -18.59 -4.14
CA LEU A 338 16.42 -18.31 -4.88
C LEU A 338 16.50 -19.18 -6.16
N PRO A 339 17.02 -18.63 -7.28
CA PRO A 339 17.19 -19.40 -8.50
C PRO A 339 18.20 -20.53 -8.29
N GLN A 340 17.90 -21.71 -8.80
CA GLN A 340 18.80 -22.87 -8.67
C GLN A 340 20.21 -22.57 -9.18
N ALA A 341 20.32 -21.84 -10.29
CA ALA A 341 21.61 -21.43 -10.85
C ALA A 341 22.45 -20.58 -9.89
N TRP A 342 21.84 -19.79 -9.00
CA TRP A 342 22.57 -19.04 -7.98
C TRP A 342 23.01 -19.96 -6.82
N ILE A 343 22.12 -20.86 -6.39
CA ILE A 343 22.42 -21.86 -5.34
C ILE A 343 23.62 -22.73 -5.75
N ASP A 344 23.67 -23.13 -7.03
CA ASP A 344 24.74 -23.96 -7.59
C ASP A 344 26.11 -23.26 -7.61
N LEU A 345 26.18 -21.92 -7.56
CA LEU A 345 27.43 -21.16 -7.45
C LEU A 345 28.14 -21.40 -6.11
N ARG A 346 27.38 -21.75 -5.07
CA ARG A 346 27.87 -21.92 -3.68
C ARG A 346 28.60 -20.71 -3.10
N ASP A 347 28.37 -19.53 -3.66
CA ASP A 347 28.89 -18.26 -3.19
C ASP A 347 27.77 -17.38 -2.64
N ALA A 348 27.61 -17.36 -1.31
CA ALA A 348 26.58 -16.55 -0.67
C ALA A 348 26.84 -15.04 -0.73
N THR A 349 27.98 -14.62 -1.28
CA THR A 349 28.31 -13.21 -1.46
C THR A 349 27.98 -12.71 -2.86
N ALA A 350 27.61 -13.59 -3.78
CA ALA A 350 27.33 -13.27 -5.17
C ALA A 350 25.99 -12.50 -5.29
N PRO A 351 25.90 -11.47 -6.14
CA PRO A 351 24.63 -10.82 -6.45
C PRO A 351 23.58 -11.81 -6.96
N VAL A 352 22.33 -11.64 -6.54
CA VAL A 352 21.19 -12.44 -7.01
C VAL A 352 20.40 -11.62 -8.02
N LYS A 353 20.17 -12.14 -9.23
CA LYS A 353 19.25 -11.49 -10.18
C LYS A 353 17.83 -11.55 -9.65
N SER A 354 17.13 -10.42 -9.68
CA SER A 354 15.78 -10.30 -9.13
C SER A 354 14.78 -9.78 -10.18
N PRO A 355 13.61 -10.41 -10.35
CA PRO A 355 12.56 -9.91 -11.22
C PRO A 355 12.03 -8.53 -10.84
N SER A 356 11.97 -8.27 -9.54
CA SER A 356 11.46 -7.04 -8.95
C SER A 356 12.47 -6.40 -8.01
N ILE A 357 12.12 -5.21 -7.54
CA ILE A 357 12.67 -4.59 -6.35
C ILE A 357 11.54 -4.38 -5.34
N MET A 358 11.86 -4.41 -4.05
CA MET A 358 10.85 -4.18 -3.00
C MET A 358 10.48 -2.69 -2.83
N GLY A 359 11.41 -1.85 -2.38
CA GLY A 359 11.09 -0.45 -2.06
C GLY A 359 12.32 0.42 -1.82
N ILE A 360 13.30 -0.12 -1.10
CA ILE A 360 14.62 0.49 -0.97
C ILE A 360 15.48 0.06 -2.16
N LEU A 361 16.15 1.03 -2.78
CA LEU A 361 16.97 0.80 -3.96
C LEU A 361 18.17 1.73 -4.02
N ALA A 362 19.21 1.30 -4.72
CA ALA A 362 20.29 2.16 -5.14
C ALA A 362 20.56 2.02 -6.65
N ALA A 363 20.89 3.12 -7.30
CA ALA A 363 21.14 3.17 -8.73
C ALA A 363 22.11 4.29 -9.08
N ASN A 364 22.79 4.16 -10.22
CA ASN A 364 23.49 5.31 -10.80
C ASN A 364 22.48 6.44 -11.06
N ARG A 365 22.80 7.64 -10.57
CA ARG A 365 21.87 8.79 -10.59
C ARG A 365 21.47 9.17 -12.01
N LEU A 366 22.42 9.20 -12.94
CA LEU A 366 22.17 9.58 -14.32
C LEU A 366 21.36 8.51 -15.05
N PHE A 367 21.73 7.24 -14.87
CA PHE A 367 20.98 6.12 -15.43
C PHE A 367 19.51 6.15 -15.00
N LEU A 368 19.22 6.35 -13.70
CA LEU A 368 17.85 6.44 -13.20
C LEU A 368 17.05 7.55 -13.90
N GLY A 369 17.69 8.69 -14.21
CA GLY A 369 17.08 9.77 -15.00
C GLY A 369 16.90 9.44 -16.48
N GLU A 370 17.88 8.79 -17.10
CA GLU A 370 17.83 8.36 -18.51
C GLU A 370 16.64 7.42 -18.77
N ILE A 371 16.34 6.53 -17.82
CA ILE A 371 15.17 5.66 -17.87
C ILE A 371 13.89 6.33 -17.33
N GLY A 372 13.90 7.64 -17.06
CA GLY A 372 12.72 8.42 -16.70
C GLY A 372 12.27 8.35 -15.23
N SER A 373 13.21 8.20 -14.29
CA SER A 373 12.98 8.23 -12.82
C SER A 373 11.83 7.32 -12.38
N LEU A 374 10.99 7.68 -11.40
CA LEU A 374 9.77 6.94 -11.04
C LEU A 374 8.53 7.57 -11.69
N ASP A 375 7.44 6.81 -11.83
CA ASP A 375 6.17 7.35 -12.31
C ASP A 375 5.51 8.33 -11.33
N GLY A 376 5.81 9.62 -11.48
CA GLY A 376 5.21 10.72 -10.70
C GLY A 376 3.69 10.84 -10.82
N GLY A 377 3.05 10.15 -11.77
CA GLY A 377 1.59 10.05 -11.87
C GLY A 377 0.96 9.02 -10.91
N MET A 378 1.76 8.29 -10.14
CA MET A 378 1.29 7.35 -9.11
C MET A 378 0.91 8.08 -7.83
N LEU A 379 -0.24 7.71 -7.28
CA LEU A 379 -0.79 8.36 -6.10
C LEU A 379 -0.44 7.59 -4.83
N VAL A 380 -0.14 8.33 -3.76
CA VAL A 380 0.01 7.86 -2.38
C VAL A 380 1.11 6.79 -2.21
N TYR A 381 0.83 5.54 -2.54
CA TYR A 381 1.68 4.37 -2.30
C TYR A 381 1.28 3.18 -3.19
N GLY A 382 2.27 2.42 -3.65
CA GLY A 382 2.11 1.08 -4.20
C GLY A 382 2.12 1.02 -5.72
N GLY A 383 2.77 -0.02 -6.24
CA GLY A 383 2.96 -0.28 -7.67
C GLY A 383 4.21 0.37 -8.26
N GLU A 384 4.81 1.36 -7.60
CA GLU A 384 5.96 2.11 -8.14
C GLU A 384 7.24 1.28 -8.23
N ASN A 385 7.39 0.36 -7.29
CA ASN A 385 8.45 -0.63 -7.24
C ASN A 385 8.34 -1.64 -8.40
N VAL A 386 7.13 -2.16 -8.65
CA VAL A 386 6.88 -3.07 -9.77
C VAL A 386 7.04 -2.34 -11.11
N GLU A 387 6.50 -1.11 -11.25
CA GLU A 387 6.68 -0.27 -12.45
C GLU A 387 8.15 -0.08 -12.81
N LEU A 388 8.95 0.37 -11.84
CA LEU A 388 10.37 0.57 -12.03
C LEU A 388 11.05 -0.75 -12.41
N SER A 389 10.62 -1.85 -11.80
CA SER A 389 11.22 -3.16 -12.08
C SER A 389 10.99 -3.62 -13.51
N LEU A 390 9.74 -3.52 -13.98
CA LEU A 390 9.36 -3.84 -15.34
C LEU A 390 10.14 -2.99 -16.34
N ARG A 391 10.23 -1.69 -16.06
CA ARG A 391 10.96 -0.75 -16.90
C ARG A 391 12.45 -1.04 -16.95
N VAL A 392 13.12 -1.23 -15.82
CA VAL A 392 14.56 -1.52 -15.77
C VAL A 392 14.88 -2.73 -16.63
N TRP A 393 14.16 -3.84 -16.45
CA TRP A 393 14.39 -5.06 -17.22
C TRP A 393 14.03 -4.94 -18.70
N GLN A 394 12.86 -4.38 -19.02
CA GLN A 394 12.43 -4.26 -20.41
C GLN A 394 13.30 -3.27 -21.19
N CYS A 395 13.84 -2.24 -20.54
CA CYS A 395 14.60 -1.17 -21.21
C CYS A 395 16.13 -1.35 -21.10
N GLY A 396 16.61 -2.57 -20.82
CA GLY A 396 18.03 -2.93 -20.97
C GLY A 396 18.91 -2.81 -19.72
N GLY A 397 18.33 -2.47 -18.57
CA GLY A 397 19.00 -2.58 -17.27
C GLY A 397 18.77 -3.96 -16.63
N ARG A 398 19.18 -4.07 -15.36
CA ARG A 398 19.03 -5.28 -14.55
C ARG A 398 18.81 -4.94 -13.09
N ILE A 399 18.14 -5.82 -12.36
CA ILE A 399 17.92 -5.69 -10.93
C ILE A 399 18.64 -6.82 -10.20
N GLU A 400 19.38 -6.46 -9.17
CA GLU A 400 20.15 -7.42 -8.38
C GLU A 400 20.01 -7.15 -6.87
N ILE A 401 19.86 -8.22 -6.09
CA ILE A 401 19.91 -8.19 -4.64
C ILE A 401 21.34 -8.49 -4.19
N LEU A 402 21.89 -7.70 -3.28
CA LEU A 402 23.27 -7.83 -2.80
C LEU A 402 23.31 -8.42 -1.39
N PRO A 403 23.67 -9.71 -1.20
CA PRO A 403 23.63 -10.36 0.11
C PRO A 403 24.51 -9.70 1.18
N CYS A 404 25.61 -9.06 0.76
CA CYS A 404 26.56 -8.39 1.64
C CYS A 404 26.14 -6.96 2.02
N SER A 405 25.11 -6.40 1.39
CA SER A 405 24.50 -5.13 1.79
C SER A 405 23.21 -5.42 2.53
N ARG A 406 23.13 -5.03 3.81
CA ARG A 406 21.96 -5.30 4.66
C ARG A 406 21.48 -4.04 5.33
N ILE A 407 20.17 -3.86 5.37
CA ILE A 407 19.50 -2.74 6.03
C ILE A 407 18.40 -3.31 6.90
N ALA A 408 18.40 -2.91 8.18
CA ALA A 408 17.33 -3.20 9.10
C ALA A 408 16.16 -2.24 8.84
N HIS A 409 14.96 -2.76 8.63
CA HIS A 409 13.75 -2.00 8.35
C HIS A 409 12.71 -2.22 9.46
N VAL A 410 12.13 -1.15 9.99
CA VAL A 410 11.11 -1.25 11.04
C VAL A 410 9.78 -1.67 10.44
N GLU A 411 9.31 -2.86 10.80
CA GLU A 411 7.99 -3.32 10.36
C GLU A 411 6.89 -2.44 10.95
N ARG A 412 5.81 -2.33 10.20
CA ARG A 412 4.58 -1.70 10.67
C ARG A 412 3.53 -2.76 10.89
N HIS A 413 2.91 -2.74 12.06
CA HIS A 413 1.69 -3.50 12.29
C HIS A 413 0.54 -2.99 11.40
N HIS A 414 0.41 -1.67 11.24
CA HIS A 414 -0.54 -1.04 10.32
C HIS A 414 0.04 0.22 9.68
N LYS A 415 -0.44 0.57 8.48
CA LYS A 415 0.03 1.73 7.72
C LYS A 415 -0.79 2.97 8.10
N PRO A 416 -0.21 4.01 8.73
CA PRO A 416 -0.98 5.13 9.27
C PRO A 416 -1.35 6.21 8.22
N TYR A 417 -0.97 6.03 6.95
CA TYR A 417 -1.06 7.09 5.95
C TYR A 417 -2.41 7.21 5.22
N ALA A 418 -3.27 6.20 5.33
CA ALA A 418 -4.64 6.18 4.83
C ALA A 418 -5.43 5.02 5.48
N LEU A 419 -6.73 5.21 5.70
CA LEU A 419 -7.62 4.15 6.21
C LEU A 419 -7.89 3.07 5.16
N ASP A 420 -8.03 3.46 3.88
CA ASP A 420 -8.17 2.55 2.75
C ASP A 420 -7.23 2.97 1.61
N LEU A 421 -6.30 2.09 1.26
CA LEU A 421 -5.37 2.28 0.16
C LEU A 421 -5.89 1.71 -1.17
N SER A 422 -6.99 0.94 -1.15
CA SER A 422 -7.49 0.19 -2.30
C SER A 422 -7.72 1.06 -3.54
N PRO A 423 -8.30 2.27 -3.45
CA PRO A 423 -8.51 3.12 -4.64
C PRO A 423 -7.18 3.53 -5.30
N ALA A 424 -6.20 3.96 -4.50
CA ALA A 424 -4.89 4.37 -5.01
C ALA A 424 -4.11 3.17 -5.61
N LEU A 425 -4.17 2.02 -4.94
CA LEU A 425 -3.50 0.79 -5.39
C LEU A 425 -4.09 0.27 -6.70
N ARG A 426 -5.41 0.18 -6.82
CA ARG A 426 -6.09 -0.21 -8.07
C ARG A 426 -5.70 0.75 -9.20
N ARG A 427 -5.77 2.06 -8.93
CA ARG A 427 -5.41 3.08 -9.90
C ARG A 427 -3.97 2.93 -10.38
N ASN A 428 -3.01 2.82 -9.47
CA ASN A 428 -1.59 2.68 -9.81
C ASN A 428 -1.33 1.35 -10.54
N ALA A 429 -1.99 0.26 -10.13
CA ALA A 429 -1.86 -1.02 -10.81
C ALA A 429 -2.34 -0.96 -12.26
N LEU A 430 -3.44 -0.26 -12.54
CA LEU A 430 -3.90 -0.04 -13.92
C LEU A 430 -2.93 0.82 -14.73
N ARG A 431 -2.27 1.82 -14.13
CA ARG A 431 -1.20 2.56 -14.83
C ARG A 431 -0.08 1.62 -15.27
N VAL A 432 0.42 0.79 -14.35
CA VAL A 432 1.49 -0.18 -14.67
C VAL A 432 1.04 -1.12 -15.78
N ALA A 433 -0.16 -1.69 -15.64
CA ALA A 433 -0.71 -2.64 -16.61
C ALA A 433 -0.83 -2.03 -18.01
N GLU A 434 -1.36 -0.80 -18.10
CA GLU A 434 -1.59 -0.11 -19.36
C GLU A 434 -0.32 0.44 -20.03
N ILE A 435 0.79 0.55 -19.30
CA ILE A 435 2.07 1.02 -19.84
C ILE A 435 3.00 -0.15 -20.19
N TRP A 436 3.08 -1.16 -19.32
CA TRP A 436 4.20 -2.13 -19.31
C TRP A 436 3.82 -3.59 -19.51
N MET A 437 2.52 -3.95 -19.49
CA MET A 437 2.09 -5.35 -19.47
C MET A 437 1.43 -5.85 -20.75
N ASP A 438 1.41 -5.03 -21.81
CA ASP A 438 0.96 -5.40 -23.16
C ASP A 438 -0.40 -6.15 -23.16
N GLU A 439 -0.50 -7.26 -23.89
CA GLU A 439 -1.69 -8.12 -23.94
C GLU A 439 -1.99 -8.81 -22.61
N TYR A 440 -1.05 -8.86 -21.66
CA TYR A 440 -1.20 -9.52 -20.36
C TYR A 440 -1.84 -8.63 -19.29
N LYS A 441 -2.14 -7.37 -19.62
CA LYS A 441 -2.79 -6.43 -18.69
C LYS A 441 -4.12 -6.96 -18.16
N HIS A 442 -4.83 -7.82 -18.92
CA HIS A 442 -6.09 -8.44 -18.47
C HIS A 442 -5.92 -9.20 -17.15
N MET A 443 -4.76 -9.79 -16.89
CA MET A 443 -4.50 -10.48 -15.63
C MET A 443 -4.59 -9.56 -14.41
N VAL A 444 -4.17 -8.30 -14.53
CA VAL A 444 -4.30 -7.29 -13.46
C VAL A 444 -5.76 -6.94 -13.22
N TYR A 445 -6.55 -6.83 -14.29
CA TYR A 445 -7.99 -6.60 -14.20
C TYR A 445 -8.71 -7.77 -13.54
N LEU A 446 -8.37 -9.01 -13.90
CA LEU A 446 -8.91 -10.22 -13.26
C LEU A 446 -8.54 -10.29 -11.77
N ALA A 447 -7.30 -9.97 -11.42
CA ALA A 447 -6.81 -10.03 -10.05
C ALA A 447 -7.52 -9.02 -9.13
N TRP A 448 -7.77 -7.80 -9.64
CA TRP A 448 -8.51 -6.77 -8.92
C TRP A 448 -10.03 -6.85 -9.08
N ASN A 449 -10.54 -7.82 -9.84
CA ASN A 449 -11.96 -7.97 -10.21
C ASN A 449 -12.56 -6.68 -10.81
N ILE A 450 -11.86 -6.13 -11.82
CA ILE A 450 -12.21 -4.92 -12.55
C ILE A 450 -12.73 -5.31 -13.96
N PRO A 451 -13.80 -4.69 -14.49
CA PRO A 451 -14.28 -4.95 -15.84
C PRO A 451 -13.23 -4.58 -16.92
N LEU A 452 -13.05 -5.43 -17.93
CA LEU A 452 -12.02 -5.24 -18.98
C LEU A 452 -12.28 -4.04 -19.91
N GLN A 453 -13.52 -3.79 -20.33
CA GLN A 453 -13.85 -2.75 -21.32
C GLN A 453 -14.15 -1.39 -20.70
N ASN A 454 -14.62 -1.36 -19.45
CA ASN A 454 -14.93 -0.14 -18.73
C ASN A 454 -14.59 -0.30 -17.25
N SER A 455 -13.34 -0.01 -16.90
CA SER A 455 -12.86 -0.17 -15.52
C SER A 455 -13.59 0.73 -14.52
N GLY A 456 -14.16 1.86 -14.98
CA GLY A 456 -14.68 2.93 -14.13
C GLY A 456 -13.60 3.62 -13.28
N ILE A 457 -12.31 3.35 -13.55
CA ILE A 457 -11.18 3.88 -12.78
C ILE A 457 -10.36 4.79 -13.69
N ASP A 458 -10.30 6.07 -13.33
CA ASP A 458 -9.41 7.04 -13.95
C ASP A 458 -7.99 6.87 -13.42
N TYR A 459 -7.14 6.22 -14.22
CA TYR A 459 -5.72 6.06 -13.94
C TYR A 459 -4.85 7.22 -14.43
N GLY A 460 -5.45 8.31 -14.92
CA GLY A 460 -4.78 9.53 -15.37
C GLY A 460 -4.00 9.37 -16.68
N ASP A 461 -3.36 10.45 -17.12
CA ASP A 461 -2.56 10.44 -18.34
C ASP A 461 -1.29 9.58 -18.19
N ILE A 462 -1.04 8.74 -19.19
CA ILE A 462 0.10 7.83 -19.31
C ILE A 462 0.88 8.04 -20.62
N SER A 463 0.53 9.07 -21.39
CA SER A 463 1.12 9.38 -22.70
C SER A 463 2.64 9.51 -22.65
N SER A 464 3.16 10.27 -21.68
CA SER A 464 4.59 10.49 -21.48
C SER A 464 5.35 9.20 -21.15
N ARG A 465 4.73 8.30 -20.39
CA ARG A 465 5.31 6.99 -20.02
C ARG A 465 5.33 6.03 -21.19
N ARG A 466 4.27 6.01 -22.02
CA ARG A 466 4.24 5.23 -23.27
C ARG A 466 5.28 5.73 -24.27
N ALA A 467 5.37 7.05 -24.47
CA ALA A 467 6.37 7.65 -25.35
C ALA A 467 7.82 7.39 -24.87
N LEU A 468 8.04 7.34 -23.55
CA LEU A 468 9.33 6.94 -22.98
C LEU A 468 9.67 5.48 -23.33
N ARG A 469 8.72 4.55 -23.13
CA ARG A 469 8.88 3.12 -23.46
C ARG A 469 9.26 2.91 -24.93
N GLU A 470 8.59 3.62 -25.83
CA GLU A 470 8.88 3.59 -27.27
C GLU A 470 10.28 4.14 -27.59
N ARG A 471 10.63 5.29 -27.02
CA ARG A 471 11.94 5.95 -27.23
C ARG A 471 13.11 5.08 -26.79
N LEU A 472 12.97 4.40 -25.66
CA LEU A 472 13.97 3.49 -25.10
C LEU A 472 14.00 2.13 -25.81
N LYS A 473 13.07 1.87 -26.74
CA LYS A 473 12.95 0.60 -27.48
C LYS A 473 12.89 -0.61 -26.55
N CYS A 474 12.09 -0.47 -25.50
CA CYS A 474 11.98 -1.50 -24.48
C CYS A 474 11.36 -2.79 -25.06
N LYS A 475 11.76 -3.92 -24.49
CA LYS A 475 11.25 -5.25 -24.82
C LYS A 475 9.79 -5.38 -24.39
N THR A 476 9.12 -6.44 -24.86
CA THR A 476 7.74 -6.75 -24.50
C THR A 476 7.64 -7.38 -23.11
N PHE A 477 6.44 -7.36 -22.54
CA PHE A 477 6.15 -8.07 -21.30
C PHE A 477 6.23 -9.59 -21.47
N ASP A 478 5.89 -10.12 -22.66
CA ASP A 478 6.13 -11.54 -23.00
C ASP A 478 7.61 -11.93 -22.84
N TRP A 479 8.52 -11.08 -23.32
CA TRP A 479 9.95 -11.29 -23.12
C TRP A 479 10.32 -11.28 -21.64
N TYR A 480 9.76 -10.35 -20.85
CA TYR A 480 9.99 -10.26 -19.41
C TYR A 480 9.56 -11.54 -18.70
N LEU A 481 8.35 -12.06 -18.95
CA LEU A 481 7.86 -13.30 -18.36
C LEU A 481 8.77 -14.50 -18.71
N LYS A 482 9.22 -14.59 -19.96
CA LYS A 482 10.06 -15.73 -20.42
C LYS A 482 11.50 -15.68 -19.91
N ASN A 483 12.08 -14.49 -19.78
CA ASN A 483 13.53 -14.33 -19.55
C ASN A 483 13.89 -13.84 -18.15
N VAL A 484 12.95 -13.17 -17.47
CA VAL A 484 13.18 -12.53 -16.17
C VAL A 484 12.33 -13.17 -15.09
N TYR A 485 11.01 -13.29 -15.32
CA TYR A 485 10.08 -13.74 -14.27
C TYR A 485 9.17 -14.91 -14.69
N PRO A 486 9.74 -16.11 -14.96
CA PRO A 486 8.96 -17.27 -15.42
C PRO A 486 8.01 -17.84 -14.37
N LEU A 487 8.15 -17.46 -13.09
CA LEU A 487 7.25 -17.89 -12.00
C LEU A 487 5.88 -17.20 -12.07
N LEU A 488 5.80 -16.01 -12.67
CA LEU A 488 4.55 -15.28 -12.86
C LEU A 488 3.82 -15.84 -14.09
N LYS A 489 2.81 -16.70 -13.86
CA LYS A 489 2.14 -17.43 -14.95
C LYS A 489 0.82 -16.75 -15.35
N PRO A 490 0.68 -16.31 -16.61
CA PRO A 490 -0.59 -15.76 -17.08
C PRO A 490 -1.61 -16.87 -17.32
N ILE A 491 -2.88 -16.59 -17.08
CA ILE A 491 -4.00 -17.51 -17.31
C ILE A 491 -4.88 -16.95 -18.43
N ASN A 492 -4.75 -17.54 -19.62
CA ASN A 492 -5.51 -17.13 -20.80
C ASN A 492 -6.80 -17.93 -20.99
N THR A 493 -7.06 -18.92 -20.15
CA THR A 493 -8.25 -19.80 -20.25
C THR A 493 -9.46 -19.27 -19.49
N ILE A 494 -9.33 -18.20 -18.70
CA ILE A 494 -10.45 -17.60 -17.96
C ILE A 494 -11.38 -16.88 -18.94
N VAL A 495 -12.68 -17.20 -18.87
CA VAL A 495 -13.72 -16.58 -19.71
C VAL A 495 -14.86 -15.95 -18.93
N GLY A 496 -15.04 -16.32 -17.66
CA GLY A 496 -15.95 -15.65 -16.73
C GLY A 496 -15.22 -15.36 -15.42
N TYR A 497 -15.46 -14.20 -14.83
CA TYR A 497 -14.85 -13.86 -13.53
C TYR A 497 -15.70 -12.91 -12.68
N GLY A 498 -15.34 -12.83 -11.40
CA GLY A 498 -15.98 -11.96 -10.43
C GLY A 498 -17.01 -12.70 -9.58
N ARG A 499 -18.03 -11.99 -9.08
CA ARG A 499 -19.00 -12.58 -8.16
C ARG A 499 -20.00 -13.46 -8.90
N MET A 500 -20.34 -14.60 -8.30
CA MET A 500 -21.30 -15.55 -8.88
C MET A 500 -22.58 -15.59 -8.04
N LYS A 501 -23.72 -15.34 -8.68
CA LYS A 501 -25.06 -15.18 -8.06
C LYS A 501 -26.01 -16.24 -8.57
N ASN A 502 -26.98 -16.63 -7.76
CA ASN A 502 -28.03 -17.58 -8.14
C ASN A 502 -29.38 -16.87 -8.33
N SER A 503 -30.20 -17.35 -9.25
CA SER A 503 -31.52 -16.78 -9.58
C SER A 503 -32.55 -16.81 -8.45
N LEU A 504 -32.38 -17.63 -7.41
CA LEU A 504 -33.31 -17.66 -6.27
C LEU A 504 -33.16 -16.43 -5.36
N ASP A 505 -31.97 -15.83 -5.30
CA ASP A 505 -31.71 -14.59 -4.55
C ASP A 505 -30.41 -13.93 -5.05
N GLU A 506 -30.55 -12.80 -5.75
CA GLU A 506 -29.40 -12.07 -6.31
C GLU A 506 -28.57 -11.28 -5.27
N SER A 507 -29.01 -11.25 -4.01
CA SER A 507 -28.28 -10.62 -2.90
C SER A 507 -27.24 -11.54 -2.27
N VAL A 508 -27.27 -12.84 -2.58
CA VAL A 508 -26.30 -13.83 -2.10
C VAL A 508 -25.37 -14.31 -3.22
N CYS A 509 -24.11 -14.50 -2.85
CA CYS A 509 -23.03 -14.88 -3.74
C CYS A 509 -22.32 -16.14 -3.22
N LEU A 510 -21.76 -16.91 -4.16
CA LEU A 510 -20.84 -18.01 -3.86
C LEU A 510 -19.60 -17.46 -3.15
N ASP A 511 -19.27 -18.04 -2.00
CA ASP A 511 -18.11 -17.68 -1.18
C ASP A 511 -17.25 -18.92 -0.90
N GLN A 512 -15.93 -18.72 -0.83
CA GLN A 512 -14.98 -19.78 -0.50
C GLN A 512 -15.17 -20.37 0.91
N GLY A 513 -15.81 -19.63 1.82
CA GLY A 513 -15.96 -20.00 3.23
C GLY A 513 -14.70 -19.76 4.07
N PRO A 514 -14.69 -20.24 5.34
CA PRO A 514 -13.56 -20.07 6.24
C PRO A 514 -12.32 -20.87 5.80
N VAL A 515 -11.14 -20.32 6.08
CA VAL A 515 -9.84 -20.97 5.86
C VAL A 515 -9.09 -20.99 7.20
N PRO A 516 -8.65 -22.15 7.73
CA PRO A 516 -8.66 -23.48 7.12
C PRO A 516 -10.06 -24.10 7.03
N GLY A 517 -10.39 -24.68 5.88
CA GLY A 517 -11.71 -25.23 5.56
C GLY A 517 -11.87 -25.44 4.06
N ASN A 518 -12.70 -26.41 3.65
CA ASN A 518 -12.91 -26.83 2.25
C ASN A 518 -14.38 -26.81 1.82
N THR A 519 -15.24 -26.16 2.60
CA THR A 519 -16.68 -26.11 2.31
C THR A 519 -17.03 -24.72 1.82
N PRO A 520 -17.34 -24.54 0.51
CA PRO A 520 -17.85 -23.27 0.03
C PRO A 520 -19.22 -22.98 0.65
N THR A 521 -19.56 -21.70 0.76
CA THR A 521 -20.81 -21.25 1.37
C THR A 521 -21.54 -20.26 0.46
N MET A 522 -22.80 -19.95 0.79
CA MET A 522 -23.47 -18.77 0.26
C MET A 522 -23.42 -17.68 1.32
N HIS A 523 -23.11 -16.46 0.92
CA HIS A 523 -23.07 -15.30 1.80
C HIS A 523 -23.61 -14.06 1.09
N HIS A 524 -24.01 -13.03 1.81
CA HIS A 524 -24.32 -11.74 1.20
C HIS A 524 -23.16 -11.25 0.32
N CYS A 525 -23.51 -10.79 -0.88
CA CYS A 525 -22.53 -10.33 -1.85
C CYS A 525 -21.71 -9.15 -1.30
N HIS A 526 -20.39 -9.25 -1.36
CA HIS A 526 -19.46 -8.25 -0.84
C HIS A 526 -18.18 -8.18 -1.66
N GLN A 527 -17.31 -7.21 -1.36
CA GLN A 527 -16.17 -6.90 -2.21
C GLN A 527 -14.89 -7.71 -1.94
N PHE A 528 -14.88 -8.55 -0.91
CA PHE A 528 -13.71 -9.36 -0.55
C PHE A 528 -13.41 -10.48 -1.56
N TYR A 529 -12.13 -10.84 -1.66
CA TYR A 529 -11.62 -11.86 -2.57
C TYR A 529 -12.24 -13.25 -2.37
N SER A 530 -12.83 -13.53 -1.20
CA SER A 530 -13.47 -14.83 -0.93
C SER A 530 -14.65 -15.14 -1.87
N GLN A 531 -15.24 -14.12 -2.51
CA GLN A 531 -16.34 -14.26 -3.48
C GLN A 531 -15.90 -14.06 -4.94
N ASN A 532 -14.61 -13.94 -5.21
CA ASN A 532 -14.15 -13.95 -6.58
C ASN A 532 -14.23 -15.38 -7.11
N VAL A 533 -14.85 -15.54 -8.27
CA VAL A 533 -14.94 -16.79 -9.02
C VAL A 533 -14.24 -16.59 -10.35
N TYR A 534 -13.55 -17.61 -10.83
CA TYR A 534 -12.92 -17.63 -12.16
C TYR A 534 -13.33 -18.91 -12.87
N TYR A 535 -14.02 -18.79 -13.99
CA TYR A 535 -14.44 -19.91 -14.82
C TYR A 535 -13.52 -20.05 -16.04
N HIS A 536 -12.96 -21.24 -16.20
CA HIS A 536 -12.04 -21.59 -17.28
C HIS A 536 -12.76 -22.25 -18.46
N LEU A 537 -12.26 -22.04 -19.67
CA LEU A 537 -12.72 -22.73 -20.89
C LEU A 537 -12.68 -24.25 -20.77
N THR A 538 -11.74 -24.76 -19.99
CA THR A 538 -11.56 -26.18 -19.69
C THR A 538 -12.63 -26.74 -18.73
N GLY A 539 -13.42 -25.88 -18.08
CA GLY A 539 -14.56 -26.24 -17.24
C GLY A 539 -14.31 -26.13 -15.74
N GLU A 540 -13.11 -25.75 -15.30
CA GLU A 540 -12.82 -25.54 -13.88
C GLU A 540 -13.44 -24.23 -13.37
N LEU A 541 -13.96 -24.28 -12.14
CA LEU A 541 -14.42 -23.13 -11.37
C LEU A 541 -13.49 -22.91 -10.18
N TYR A 542 -12.72 -21.83 -10.21
CA TYR A 542 -11.88 -21.43 -9.08
C TYR A 542 -12.63 -20.44 -8.20
N VAL A 543 -12.58 -20.62 -6.89
CA VAL A 543 -13.25 -19.74 -5.92
C VAL A 543 -12.24 -19.21 -4.91
N GLY A 544 -12.22 -17.89 -4.72
CA GLY A 544 -11.31 -17.17 -3.84
C GLY A 544 -10.33 -16.27 -4.61
N LYS A 545 -9.16 -16.03 -4.00
CA LYS A 545 -8.12 -15.19 -4.59
C LYS A 545 -7.49 -15.85 -5.83
N LEU A 546 -7.21 -15.06 -6.87
CA LEU A 546 -6.43 -15.49 -8.03
C LEU A 546 -4.96 -15.69 -7.65
N ILE A 547 -4.45 -16.92 -7.68
CA ILE A 547 -3.06 -17.23 -7.30
C ILE A 547 -2.17 -17.29 -8.55
N ALA A 548 -2.58 -17.95 -9.65
CA ALA A 548 -1.94 -17.85 -10.98
C ALA A 548 -0.39 -17.92 -10.99
N GLU A 549 0.15 -18.95 -10.33
CA GLU A 549 1.59 -19.21 -10.12
C GLU A 549 1.94 -20.65 -10.50
N GLU A 550 3.23 -20.97 -10.70
CA GLU A 550 3.68 -22.29 -11.18
C GLU A 550 3.25 -23.50 -10.32
N ASN A 551 3.13 -23.31 -9.00
CA ASN A 551 2.60 -24.32 -8.06
C ASN A 551 1.23 -23.89 -7.55
N THR A 552 0.22 -23.92 -8.44
CA THR A 552 -1.13 -23.42 -8.14
C THR A 552 -1.72 -24.09 -6.90
N ARG A 553 -2.08 -23.26 -5.91
CA ARG A 553 -3.00 -23.61 -4.82
C ARG A 553 -4.43 -23.14 -5.12
N ASP A 554 -4.71 -22.82 -6.38
CA ASP A 554 -6.05 -22.41 -6.81
C ASP A 554 -7.05 -23.48 -6.39
N ARG A 555 -8.14 -23.01 -5.78
CA ARG A 555 -9.14 -23.86 -5.15
C ARG A 555 -10.25 -24.16 -6.14
N CYS A 556 -10.22 -25.35 -6.70
CA CYS A 556 -11.23 -25.87 -7.60
C CYS A 556 -12.50 -26.24 -6.83
N LEU A 557 -13.65 -25.80 -7.34
CA LEU A 557 -14.96 -26.32 -6.95
C LEU A 557 -15.11 -27.75 -7.47
N THR A 558 -15.48 -28.66 -6.57
CA THR A 558 -15.52 -30.10 -6.83
C THR A 558 -16.82 -30.71 -6.38
N ASP A 559 -17.29 -31.69 -7.15
CA ASP A 559 -18.31 -32.64 -6.77
C ASP A 559 -17.60 -33.92 -6.23
N PRO A 560 -17.83 -34.31 -4.96
CA PRO A 560 -17.26 -35.54 -4.37
C PRO A 560 -17.83 -36.86 -4.92
N GLY A 561 -18.85 -36.82 -5.78
CA GLY A 561 -19.61 -37.96 -6.31
C GLY A 561 -20.64 -38.55 -5.36
N LYS A 562 -20.53 -38.26 -4.05
CA LYS A 562 -21.42 -38.75 -3.00
C LYS A 562 -21.75 -37.62 -2.02
N GLY A 563 -22.93 -37.71 -1.41
CA GLY A 563 -23.44 -36.67 -0.51
C GLY A 563 -23.92 -35.43 -1.25
N GLU A 564 -24.47 -34.48 -0.50
CA GLU A 564 -25.20 -33.34 -1.07
C GLU A 564 -24.35 -32.06 -1.16
N LYS A 565 -23.14 -32.02 -0.59
CA LYS A 565 -22.36 -30.77 -0.52
C LYS A 565 -21.16 -30.77 -1.47
N PRO A 566 -20.89 -29.64 -2.17
CA PRO A 566 -19.64 -29.48 -2.91
C PRO A 566 -18.45 -29.24 -1.97
N SER A 567 -17.24 -29.36 -2.51
CA SER A 567 -16.00 -29.05 -1.80
C SER A 567 -15.06 -28.16 -2.62
N LEU A 568 -14.19 -27.42 -1.93
CA LEU A 568 -13.09 -26.67 -2.51
C LEU A 568 -11.76 -27.32 -2.16
N GLU A 569 -11.08 -27.85 -3.16
CA GLU A 569 -9.77 -28.50 -3.03
C GLU A 569 -8.77 -27.88 -3.99
N SER A 570 -7.47 -27.94 -3.68
CA SER A 570 -6.46 -27.58 -4.69
C SER A 570 -6.65 -28.48 -5.92
N CYS A 571 -6.66 -27.93 -7.12
CA CYS A 571 -7.00 -28.67 -8.35
C CYS A 571 -6.14 -29.94 -8.56
N SER A 572 -4.85 -29.87 -8.17
CA SER A 572 -3.94 -31.04 -8.19
C SER A 572 -4.37 -32.15 -7.23
N LYS A 573 -4.82 -31.80 -6.01
CA LYS A 573 -5.36 -32.74 -5.03
C LYS A 573 -6.74 -33.27 -5.43
N ALA A 574 -7.60 -32.43 -6.02
CA ALA A 574 -8.88 -32.85 -6.57
C ALA A 574 -8.69 -33.96 -7.61
N THR A 575 -7.73 -33.77 -8.53
CA THR A 575 -7.35 -34.77 -9.52
C THR A 575 -6.83 -36.05 -8.86
N LYS A 576 -5.89 -35.93 -7.91
CA LYS A 576 -5.31 -37.10 -7.19
C LYS A 576 -6.35 -37.90 -6.42
N ASN A 577 -7.36 -37.22 -5.86
CA ASN A 577 -8.42 -37.84 -5.08
C ASN A 577 -9.61 -38.31 -5.94
N GLY A 578 -9.55 -38.15 -7.27
CA GLY A 578 -10.64 -38.55 -8.17
C GLY A 578 -11.92 -37.76 -7.98
N LEU A 579 -11.83 -36.48 -7.58
CA LEU A 579 -12.98 -35.59 -7.46
C LEU A 579 -13.37 -35.02 -8.83
N PHE A 580 -14.67 -34.77 -9.03
CA PHE A 580 -15.19 -34.27 -10.31
C PHE A 580 -15.17 -32.74 -10.32
N MET A 581 -14.17 -32.15 -10.98
CA MET A 581 -13.90 -30.70 -10.94
C MET A 581 -14.31 -29.93 -12.21
N TYR A 582 -14.83 -30.62 -13.22
CA TYR A 582 -15.21 -30.02 -14.49
C TYR A 582 -16.71 -29.75 -14.56
N TRP A 583 -17.05 -28.52 -14.91
CA TRP A 583 -18.41 -28.00 -14.96
C TRP A 583 -18.70 -27.45 -16.36
N ASP A 584 -19.91 -27.68 -16.83
CA ASP A 584 -20.50 -26.97 -17.95
C ASP A 584 -21.29 -25.79 -17.39
N PHE A 585 -20.90 -24.58 -17.79
CA PHE A 585 -21.52 -23.35 -17.35
C PHE A 585 -21.50 -22.29 -18.46
N LYS A 586 -22.60 -21.55 -18.57
CA LYS A 586 -22.71 -20.26 -19.25
C LYS A 586 -23.54 -19.31 -18.38
N PRO A 587 -23.30 -17.99 -18.44
CA PRO A 587 -24.07 -17.02 -17.66
C PRO A 587 -25.56 -17.14 -17.98
N GLY A 588 -26.40 -17.22 -16.95
CA GLY A 588 -27.85 -17.39 -17.09
C GLY A 588 -28.31 -18.83 -17.31
N GLU A 589 -27.40 -19.82 -17.24
CA GLU A 589 -27.72 -21.24 -17.32
C GLU A 589 -27.38 -21.96 -16.00
N ALA A 590 -27.74 -23.25 -15.91
CA ALA A 590 -27.37 -24.11 -14.81
C ALA A 590 -25.86 -24.42 -14.84
N VAL A 591 -25.29 -24.72 -13.67
CA VAL A 591 -23.89 -25.17 -13.53
C VAL A 591 -23.91 -26.69 -13.35
N ILE A 592 -23.51 -27.43 -14.38
CA ILE A 592 -23.69 -28.89 -14.44
C ILE A 592 -22.33 -29.57 -14.38
N ASN A 593 -22.14 -30.52 -13.47
CA ASN A 593 -20.92 -31.32 -13.44
C ASN A 593 -20.86 -32.27 -14.65
N ARG A 594 -19.74 -32.30 -15.37
CA ARG A 594 -19.60 -33.07 -16.62
C ARG A 594 -19.72 -34.58 -16.42
N ASP A 595 -19.24 -35.09 -15.29
CA ASP A 595 -19.17 -36.52 -15.02
C ASP A 595 -20.41 -37.02 -14.28
N THR A 596 -20.75 -36.38 -13.15
CA THR A 596 -21.86 -36.81 -12.29
C THR A 596 -23.24 -36.39 -12.81
N LYS A 597 -23.27 -35.44 -13.76
CA LYS A 597 -24.49 -34.80 -14.29
C LYS A 597 -25.35 -34.11 -13.23
N ARG A 598 -24.81 -33.87 -12.03
CA ARG A 598 -25.47 -33.11 -10.96
C ARG A 598 -25.29 -31.62 -11.18
N CYS A 599 -26.29 -30.85 -10.77
CA CYS A 599 -26.23 -29.40 -10.77
C CYS A 599 -25.73 -28.86 -9.43
N LEU A 600 -24.93 -27.80 -9.49
CA LEU A 600 -24.67 -26.91 -8.36
C LEU A 600 -25.88 -26.00 -8.17
N GLU A 601 -26.54 -26.12 -7.02
CA GLU A 601 -27.74 -25.36 -6.68
C GLU A 601 -27.68 -24.82 -5.26
N ILE A 602 -28.64 -23.97 -4.91
CA ILE A 602 -28.82 -23.54 -3.52
C ILE A 602 -30.18 -23.99 -2.98
N GLN A 603 -30.21 -24.28 -1.69
CA GLN A 603 -31.44 -24.59 -0.96
C GLN A 603 -31.52 -23.70 0.28
N ARG A 604 -32.73 -23.27 0.63
CA ARG A 604 -32.97 -22.49 1.85
C ARG A 604 -33.18 -23.45 3.03
N GLU A 605 -32.32 -23.36 4.04
CA GLU A 605 -32.48 -24.11 5.29
C GLU A 605 -33.57 -23.49 6.19
N ALA A 606 -34.00 -24.22 7.22
CA ALA A 606 -34.98 -23.75 8.20
C ALA A 606 -34.53 -22.49 8.96
N SER A 607 -33.22 -22.27 9.07
CA SER A 607 -32.59 -21.05 9.60
C SER A 607 -32.84 -19.81 8.73
N GLY A 608 -33.31 -20.00 7.49
CA GLY A 608 -33.49 -18.94 6.49
C GLY A 608 -32.26 -18.69 5.62
N THR A 609 -31.12 -19.32 5.93
CA THR A 609 -29.86 -19.19 5.18
C THR A 609 -29.84 -20.11 3.96
N TYR A 610 -29.23 -19.66 2.86
CA TYR A 610 -28.97 -20.50 1.69
C TYR A 610 -27.71 -21.33 1.87
N VAL A 611 -27.78 -22.60 1.46
CA VAL A 611 -26.63 -23.52 1.43
C VAL A 611 -26.47 -24.10 0.03
N LEU A 612 -25.22 -24.39 -0.35
CA LEU A 612 -24.92 -25.06 -1.61
C LEU A 612 -25.24 -26.54 -1.53
N VAL A 613 -25.90 -27.04 -2.57
CA VAL A 613 -26.28 -28.44 -2.73
C VAL A 613 -25.93 -28.97 -4.13
N LEU A 614 -25.66 -30.26 -4.22
CA LEU A 614 -25.40 -31.01 -5.44
C LEU A 614 -26.52 -32.01 -5.68
N GLN A 615 -27.39 -31.72 -6.63
CA GLN A 615 -28.62 -32.48 -6.87
C GLN A 615 -28.96 -32.58 -8.35
N THR A 616 -30.07 -33.25 -8.67
CA THR A 616 -30.64 -33.23 -10.03
C THR A 616 -31.05 -31.80 -10.39
N CYS A 617 -30.74 -31.38 -11.60
CA CYS A 617 -30.99 -30.03 -12.07
C CYS A 617 -32.47 -29.64 -12.01
N THR A 618 -32.73 -28.47 -11.43
CA THR A 618 -34.01 -27.77 -11.39
C THR A 618 -33.98 -26.56 -12.34
N THR A 619 -34.80 -25.54 -12.10
CA THR A 619 -34.84 -24.31 -12.90
C THR A 619 -33.84 -23.24 -12.43
N GLN A 620 -32.97 -23.54 -11.47
CA GLN A 620 -31.99 -22.59 -10.95
C GLN A 620 -30.91 -22.29 -11.99
N VAL A 621 -30.56 -21.01 -12.10
CA VAL A 621 -29.50 -20.54 -13.00
C VAL A 621 -28.52 -19.64 -12.26
N TRP A 622 -27.29 -19.56 -12.79
CA TRP A 622 -26.23 -18.77 -12.19
C TRP A 622 -25.78 -17.63 -13.11
N GLY A 623 -25.58 -16.45 -12.53
CA GLY A 623 -24.93 -15.32 -13.17
C GLY A 623 -23.50 -15.16 -12.68
N ILE A 624 -22.60 -14.72 -13.56
CA ILE A 624 -21.24 -14.31 -13.18
C ILE A 624 -21.03 -12.84 -13.56
N GLN A 625 -20.36 -12.09 -12.69
CA GLN A 625 -20.30 -10.63 -12.76
C GLN A 625 -19.69 -10.09 -14.05
N HIS A 626 -18.64 -10.73 -14.57
CA HIS A 626 -17.91 -10.29 -15.75
C HIS A 626 -17.60 -11.46 -16.70
N THR A 627 -17.58 -11.18 -18.00
CA THR A 627 -17.18 -12.13 -19.05
C THR A 627 -16.05 -11.57 -19.90
N VAL A 628 -15.26 -12.46 -20.48
CA VAL A 628 -14.14 -12.11 -21.37
C VAL A 628 -14.59 -12.30 -22.82
N GLY A 629 -14.44 -11.24 -23.64
CA GLY A 629 -14.90 -11.24 -25.02
C GLY A 629 -16.41 -11.44 -25.14
N ASN A 630 -16.84 -12.19 -26.16
CA ASN A 630 -18.26 -12.47 -26.42
C ASN A 630 -18.76 -13.76 -25.72
N TRP A 631 -17.99 -14.29 -24.76
CA TRP A 631 -18.36 -15.53 -24.08
C TRP A 631 -19.66 -15.34 -23.28
N GLY A 632 -20.63 -16.21 -23.52
CA GLY A 632 -21.93 -16.19 -22.85
C GLY A 632 -22.92 -15.12 -23.33
N GLN A 633 -22.57 -14.28 -24.30
CA GLN A 633 -23.53 -13.35 -24.90
C GLN A 633 -24.42 -14.08 -25.90
N THR A 634 -25.72 -14.17 -25.59
CA THR A 634 -26.74 -14.43 -26.60
C THR A 634 -26.84 -13.19 -27.48
N SER A 635 -26.77 -13.35 -28.80
CA SER A 635 -26.99 -12.25 -29.75
C SER A 635 -28.42 -11.73 -29.59
N VAL A 636 -28.63 -10.73 -28.75
CA VAL A 636 -29.87 -9.97 -28.72
C VAL A 636 -29.90 -9.16 -30.01
N ARG A 637 -30.55 -9.68 -31.05
CA ARG A 637 -31.00 -8.86 -32.16
C ARG A 637 -32.04 -7.91 -31.58
N GLU A 638 -31.65 -6.67 -31.31
CA GLU A 638 -32.62 -5.61 -31.09
C GLU A 638 -33.55 -5.52 -32.31
N PRO A 639 -34.88 -5.44 -32.12
CA PRO A 639 -35.78 -5.18 -33.23
C PRO A 639 -35.54 -3.73 -33.67
N HIS A 640 -34.93 -3.56 -34.85
CA HIS A 640 -34.80 -2.25 -35.49
C HIS A 640 -36.18 -1.55 -35.52
N GLN A 641 -36.29 -0.44 -34.79
CA GLN A 641 -37.33 0.55 -35.03
C GLN A 641 -37.19 1.04 -36.47
N GLY A 642 -38.29 0.90 -37.21
CA GLY A 642 -38.35 1.23 -38.63
C GLY A 642 -37.99 2.69 -38.91
N THR A 643 -37.16 2.87 -39.93
CA THR A 643 -37.09 4.11 -40.70
C THR A 643 -37.70 3.83 -42.08
N PRO A 644 -38.53 4.75 -42.62
CA PRO A 644 -39.29 4.48 -43.84
C PRO A 644 -38.40 4.54 -45.09
N ALA A 645 -38.79 3.72 -46.05
CA ALA A 645 -38.22 3.63 -47.38
C ALA A 645 -38.15 4.99 -48.10
N LEU A 646 -37.01 5.26 -48.73
CA LEU A 646 -36.88 6.21 -49.83
C LEU A 646 -36.35 5.44 -51.04
N ALA A 647 -37.24 5.29 -52.01
CA ALA A 647 -37.00 4.60 -53.26
C ALA A 647 -36.14 5.44 -54.22
N ASP A 648 -35.27 4.72 -54.94
CA ASP A 648 -34.85 4.90 -56.33
C ASP A 648 -34.72 6.30 -56.94
N ARG A 649 -33.49 6.61 -57.35
CA ARG A 649 -33.25 7.01 -58.74
C ARG A 649 -31.84 6.60 -59.20
N MET A 650 -31.80 5.54 -60.00
CA MET A 650 -30.71 5.24 -60.91
C MET A 650 -30.64 6.29 -62.03
N THR A 651 -29.44 6.76 -62.34
CA THR A 651 -29.06 7.13 -63.71
C THR A 651 -27.74 6.47 -64.04
N SER A 652 -27.81 5.69 -65.11
CA SER A 652 -26.80 4.89 -65.77
C SER A 652 -25.66 5.71 -66.38
N THR A 653 -24.43 5.21 -66.30
CA THR A 653 -23.48 5.29 -67.41
C THR A 653 -22.62 4.04 -67.44
N THR A 654 -22.70 3.35 -68.57
CA THR A 654 -21.98 2.15 -69.01
C THR A 654 -20.66 2.52 -69.69
N SER A 655 -19.60 1.76 -69.43
CA SER A 655 -18.64 1.20 -70.43
C SER A 655 -17.44 0.59 -69.68
N THR A 656 -17.33 -0.74 -69.54
CA THR A 656 -16.60 -1.69 -70.41
C THR A 656 -15.18 -1.27 -70.79
N ALA A 657 -14.16 -1.95 -70.20
CA ALA A 657 -13.20 -2.77 -70.97
C ALA A 657 -12.09 -3.40 -70.08
N SER A 658 -11.95 -4.73 -70.24
CA SER A 658 -10.71 -5.53 -70.29
C SER A 658 -9.66 -5.52 -69.16
N THR A 659 -9.55 -6.67 -68.49
CA THR A 659 -8.32 -7.32 -67.97
C THR A 659 -7.33 -7.69 -69.12
N PRO A 660 -6.08 -8.18 -68.92
CA PRO A 660 -5.48 -8.80 -67.71
C PRO A 660 -3.97 -8.50 -67.40
N ASN A 661 -3.54 -8.99 -66.22
CA ASN A 661 -2.22 -9.52 -65.82
C ASN A 661 -0.90 -8.92 -66.37
N ALA A 662 -0.02 -8.49 -65.45
CA ALA A 662 1.38 -8.94 -65.41
C ALA A 662 2.04 -8.64 -64.05
N THR A 663 2.57 -9.69 -63.45
CA THR A 663 3.61 -9.72 -62.41
C THR A 663 4.92 -9.08 -62.87
N HIS A 664 5.57 -8.25 -62.04
CA HIS A 664 7.02 -8.39 -61.75
C HIS A 664 7.51 -7.45 -60.63
N SER A 665 8.15 -8.08 -59.63
CA SER A 665 9.35 -7.69 -58.87
C SER A 665 9.84 -6.24 -58.82
N GLY A 666 10.20 -5.80 -57.60
CA GLY A 666 11.53 -5.22 -57.37
C GLY A 666 11.58 -3.86 -56.66
N ARG A 667 12.06 -3.91 -55.40
CA ARG A 667 12.90 -2.93 -54.66
C ARG A 667 12.72 -1.43 -54.92
N GLY A 668 12.39 -0.74 -53.83
CA GLY A 668 12.68 0.68 -53.55
C GLY A 668 12.36 0.94 -52.10
#